data_AF-A0A660WUS6-F1
#
_entry.id   AF-A0A660WUS6-F1
#
_cell.length_a   1.000
_cell.length_b   1.000
_cell.length_c   1.000
_cell.angle_alpha   90.00
_cell.angle_beta   90.00
_cell.angle_gamma   90.00
#
_symmetry.space_group_name_H-M   'P 1'
#
loop_
_entity.id
_entity.type
_entity.pdbx_description
1 polymer ?
#
loop_
_entity_poly.entity_id
_entity_poly.type
_entity_poly.pdbx_seq_one_letter_code
_entity_poly.pdbx_strand_id
1 'polypeptide(L)'
;MLGGEKKEVIMKVLKLMNIVFLSTLLIIYPLPGFSYPEKLDSAKPGSASEDNPFFTEVLKNPVTNPKWFKIDENLYMGPTERIYHYDNTTGVISRVSEGVGIEVRNSEGIIIGYRYYDNEGNLIRWCRYVRDSNGNIIYIYDYMGYTYDENHRVSGYTLVKRKPNGEVIGFWQYKNFTYLSNGKLSGYSLVRRDADGNFIIEYEYKNRTYYDNGRLKSFERVDKDVYGNTLREYAFNYYDTGKLSGYTYKKYTNGELSRIYEYSEFTYNDQGKRTGFKRTDKDAQGNILASHEYSNYTYYENGKVASYTRTDKDASGNITRQYSYNYYDTGKLSGYTYKKYTDGQLDRIYEYTNFTYNAEGKRTGFTRTDKDADGNTLATYEYSNYVYHSNGKVASYTRTDKDASGNITRQYSYNYYDTGKISNYTYKRYVDGELSRIYEYSGYTYNEQGKVTSFTRTDKDAQGNVLRSYEYSDRTYDSQGRLLSQKRTDRDSQGDVLRSYEWTNYTYDSQNRVTGYTQINKDAEGNIQRMYDYSNITRDSNNRWVSWMRTDKDAQGNVLRSYEYSDRTYDSQGRVTGYKRTDKDSQGNTTATYHFSDYTYDSNNRLKDNTVKKYDSQGNFVYWYDYLNREYDSNGKLISYDWVKRDENGNIIDSGHWSSS
;
A
#
# COMPACT_ATOMS: atom_id res chain seq x y z
N MET A 1 25.22 -39.62 107.14
CA MET A 1 26.17 -39.22 106.09
C MET A 1 25.83 -40.02 104.83
N LEU A 2 25.28 -39.35 103.82
CA LEU A 2 25.87 -39.15 102.47
C LEU A 2 25.91 -40.46 101.63
N GLY A 3 25.36 -40.59 100.42
CA GLY A 3 24.66 -39.68 99.51
C GLY A 3 24.65 -40.24 98.07
N GLY A 4 23.73 -39.71 97.24
CA GLY A 4 23.69 -39.65 95.76
C GLY A 4 23.64 -40.96 94.94
N GLU A 5 23.13 -41.01 93.71
CA GLU A 5 22.26 -40.14 92.89
C GLU A 5 21.76 -40.99 91.68
N LYS A 6 20.52 -40.79 91.25
CA LYS A 6 19.86 -41.44 90.08
C LYS A 6 20.17 -40.67 88.80
N LYS A 7 20.51 -41.34 87.69
CA LYS A 7 20.35 -40.83 86.30
C LYS A 7 20.50 -41.91 85.22
N GLU A 8 19.36 -42.34 84.67
CA GLU A 8 19.12 -42.91 83.31
C GLU A 8 17.63 -43.25 83.32
N VAL A 9 16.74 -42.56 82.60
CA VAL A 9 16.45 -42.64 81.17
C VAL A 9 15.50 -41.47 80.88
N ILE A 10 15.78 -40.65 79.87
CA ILE A 10 14.86 -39.95 78.94
C ILE A 10 15.76 -39.16 78.01
N MET A 11 16.26 -39.84 76.97
CA MET A 11 17.03 -39.23 75.89
C MET A 11 16.30 -39.54 74.57
N LYS A 12 15.08 -39.02 74.42
CA LYS A 12 14.30 -39.07 73.17
C LYS A 12 13.08 -38.14 73.16
N VAL A 13 13.20 -36.90 73.67
CA VAL A 13 12.12 -35.90 73.56
C VAL A 13 12.62 -34.48 73.18
N LEU A 14 13.90 -34.15 73.33
CA LEU A 14 14.36 -32.75 73.18
C LEU A 14 14.58 -32.23 71.73
N LYS A 15 14.40 -33.04 70.67
CA LYS A 15 14.57 -32.57 69.28
C LYS A 15 13.28 -32.15 68.57
N LEU A 16 12.10 -32.37 69.17
CA LEU A 16 10.82 -31.95 68.57
C LEU A 16 10.33 -30.57 69.03
N MET A 17 10.88 -29.99 70.11
CA MET A 17 10.33 -28.75 70.69
C MET A 17 10.76 -27.44 70.00
N ASN A 18 11.77 -27.45 69.13
CA ASN A 18 12.19 -26.24 68.41
C ASN A 18 11.49 -26.01 67.05
N ILE A 19 10.72 -26.98 66.54
CA ILE A 19 10.05 -26.86 65.22
C ILE A 19 8.57 -26.45 65.38
N VAL A 20 7.97 -26.64 66.55
CA VAL A 20 6.54 -26.36 66.77
C VAL A 20 6.27 -24.86 67.06
N PHE A 21 7.27 -24.10 67.49
CA PHE A 21 7.10 -22.71 67.92
C PHE A 21 6.90 -21.67 66.80
N LEU A 22 7.14 -21.99 65.53
CA LEU A 22 6.83 -21.06 64.42
C LEU A 22 5.36 -21.13 63.96
N SER A 23 4.62 -22.18 64.35
CA SER A 23 3.26 -22.44 63.84
C SER A 23 2.15 -21.78 64.66
N THR A 24 2.46 -21.20 65.82
CA THR A 24 1.50 -20.59 66.73
C THR A 24 2.03 -19.27 67.29
N LEU A 25 1.48 -18.17 66.79
CA LEU A 25 1.65 -16.77 67.21
C LEU A 25 3.05 -16.14 67.01
N LEU A 26 3.20 -15.43 65.89
CA LEU A 26 3.72 -14.07 65.94
C LEU A 26 2.63 -13.10 65.46
N ILE A 27 1.71 -12.77 66.38
CA ILE A 27 1.03 -11.47 66.31
C ILE A 27 1.91 -10.54 67.15
N ILE A 28 2.87 -9.88 66.51
CA ILE A 28 3.58 -8.77 67.16
C ILE A 28 2.69 -7.54 66.99
N TYR A 29 2.07 -7.08 68.07
CA TYR A 29 1.46 -5.75 68.09
C TYR A 29 2.57 -4.69 67.96
N PRO A 30 2.36 -3.61 67.19
CA PRO A 30 3.42 -2.65 66.93
C PRO A 30 3.84 -1.94 68.22
N LEU A 31 5.08 -2.17 68.65
CA LEU A 31 5.76 -1.31 69.62
C LEU A 31 6.24 -0.06 68.88
N PRO A 32 5.95 1.16 69.37
CA PRO A 32 6.37 2.38 68.69
C PRO A 32 7.90 2.51 68.74
N GLY A 33 8.56 2.54 67.57
CA GLY A 33 9.98 2.87 67.42
C GLY A 33 10.89 1.81 66.78
N PHE A 34 10.39 0.62 66.43
CA PHE A 34 11.17 -0.40 65.71
C PHE A 34 10.81 -0.41 64.21
N SER A 35 11.80 -0.21 63.33
CA SER A 35 11.66 -0.52 61.90
C SER A 35 11.96 -2.00 61.69
N TYR A 36 10.99 -2.75 61.16
CA TYR A 36 11.23 -4.13 60.76
C TYR A 36 12.16 -4.17 59.55
N PRO A 37 12.97 -5.22 59.41
CA PRO A 37 13.88 -5.34 58.27
C PRO A 37 13.08 -5.43 56.98
N GLU A 38 13.59 -4.80 55.93
CA GLU A 38 12.92 -4.71 54.63
C GLU A 38 12.64 -6.09 54.03
N LYS A 39 13.48 -7.08 54.37
CA LYS A 39 13.39 -8.49 54.00
C LYS A 39 13.78 -9.37 55.19
N LEU A 40 13.29 -10.61 55.24
CA LEU A 40 13.70 -11.57 56.28
C LEU A 40 15.05 -12.24 55.97
N ASP A 41 15.40 -12.32 54.68
CA ASP A 41 16.63 -12.88 54.18
C ASP A 41 16.92 -12.44 52.74
N SER A 42 18.15 -12.71 52.32
CA SER A 42 18.62 -12.55 50.93
C SER A 42 18.57 -13.87 50.13
N ALA A 43 17.85 -14.87 50.63
CA ALA A 43 17.73 -16.16 49.98
C ALA A 43 17.00 -16.02 48.63
N LYS A 44 17.42 -16.84 47.67
CA LYS A 44 16.80 -16.93 46.35
C LYS A 44 15.57 -17.84 46.41
N PRO A 45 14.58 -17.65 45.51
CA PRO A 45 13.49 -18.61 45.38
C PRO A 45 14.01 -20.03 45.16
N GLY A 46 13.43 -21.01 45.85
CA GLY A 46 13.95 -22.38 45.92
C GLY A 46 13.78 -22.99 47.30
N SER A 47 14.28 -24.22 47.52
CA SER A 47 14.32 -24.83 48.84
C SER A 47 15.37 -24.16 49.72
N ALA A 48 15.13 -24.12 51.03
CA ALA A 48 16.14 -23.79 52.00
C ALA A 48 17.22 -24.88 52.04
N SER A 49 18.49 -24.47 52.11
CA SER A 49 19.64 -25.36 52.21
C SER A 49 20.78 -24.65 52.92
N GLU A 50 21.90 -25.34 53.16
CA GLU A 50 23.12 -24.69 53.67
C GLU A 50 23.63 -23.60 52.71
N ASP A 51 23.44 -23.77 51.40
CA ASP A 51 23.83 -22.82 50.36
C ASP A 51 22.77 -21.74 50.06
N ASN A 52 21.53 -21.94 50.53
CA ASN A 52 20.42 -20.98 50.41
C ASN A 52 19.64 -20.89 51.74
N PRO A 53 20.28 -20.43 52.82
CA PRO A 53 19.66 -20.38 54.15
C PRO A 53 18.59 -19.29 54.23
N PHE A 54 17.45 -19.58 54.86
CA PHE A 54 16.36 -18.62 55.03
C PHE A 54 16.40 -17.93 56.39
N PHE A 55 15.74 -16.77 56.43
CA PHE A 55 15.61 -15.91 57.59
C PHE A 55 16.96 -15.45 58.16
N THR A 56 17.99 -15.31 57.32
CA THR A 56 19.38 -14.96 57.70
C THR A 56 19.51 -13.60 58.36
N GLU A 57 18.58 -12.67 58.08
CA GLU A 57 18.64 -11.30 58.60
C GLU A 57 17.90 -11.17 59.94
N VAL A 58 17.14 -12.18 60.34
CA VAL A 58 16.30 -12.15 61.56
C VAL A 58 16.55 -13.29 62.54
N LEU A 59 17.07 -14.44 62.08
CA LEU A 59 17.37 -15.60 62.93
C LEU A 59 18.87 -15.76 63.14
N LYS A 60 19.27 -15.97 64.40
CA LYS A 60 20.65 -16.31 64.76
C LYS A 60 21.13 -17.64 64.16
N ASN A 61 20.19 -18.57 63.94
CA ASN A 61 20.42 -19.83 63.23
C ASN A 61 19.46 -19.87 62.04
N PRO A 62 19.94 -19.63 60.81
CA PRO A 62 19.11 -19.63 59.62
C PRO A 62 18.47 -20.99 59.34
N VAL A 63 17.32 -20.99 58.68
CA VAL A 63 16.62 -22.23 58.30
C VAL A 63 17.27 -22.80 57.05
N THR A 64 17.79 -24.03 57.15
CA THR A 64 18.41 -24.78 56.04
C THR A 64 17.63 -26.04 55.68
N ASN A 65 16.45 -26.24 56.27
CA ASN A 65 15.62 -27.42 56.06
C ASN A 65 14.90 -27.33 54.70
N PRO A 66 15.12 -28.26 53.76
CA PRO A 66 14.57 -28.17 52.40
C PRO A 66 13.05 -28.26 52.32
N LYS A 67 12.37 -28.60 53.42
CA LYS A 67 10.91 -28.50 53.54
C LYS A 67 10.39 -27.06 53.66
N TRP A 68 11.27 -26.10 53.92
CA TRP A 68 10.98 -24.69 53.71
C TRP A 68 11.37 -24.31 52.28
N PHE A 69 10.48 -23.59 51.59
CA PHE A 69 10.69 -23.18 50.22
C PHE A 69 10.31 -21.71 50.05
N LYS A 70 11.22 -20.89 49.52
CA LYS A 70 10.95 -19.47 49.26
C LYS A 70 10.33 -19.38 47.88
N ILE A 71 9.10 -18.89 47.83
CA ILE A 71 8.33 -18.76 46.60
C ILE A 71 8.69 -17.44 45.92
N ASP A 72 8.76 -16.36 46.71
CA ASP A 72 9.09 -15.00 46.26
C ASP A 72 9.68 -14.19 47.43
N GLU A 73 10.08 -12.94 47.19
CA GLU A 73 10.81 -12.06 48.11
C GLU A 73 10.28 -12.08 49.56
N ASN A 74 8.96 -11.98 49.72
CA ASN A 74 8.27 -11.98 51.01
C ASN A 74 7.31 -13.17 51.18
N LEU A 75 7.48 -14.24 50.41
CA LEU A 75 6.55 -15.36 50.37
C LEU A 75 7.27 -16.69 50.60
N TYR A 76 6.87 -17.41 51.64
CA TYR A 76 7.53 -18.62 52.11
C TYR A 76 6.52 -19.75 52.27
N MET A 77 6.86 -20.94 51.79
CA MET A 77 6.16 -22.18 52.07
C MET A 77 6.87 -22.91 53.20
N GLY A 78 6.12 -23.22 54.25
CA GLY A 78 6.62 -23.97 55.39
C GLY A 78 6.54 -25.50 55.19
N PRO A 79 7.02 -26.29 56.17
CA PRO A 79 7.13 -27.75 56.07
C PRO A 79 5.82 -28.52 56.02
N THR A 80 4.70 -27.82 56.23
CA THR A 80 3.34 -28.34 56.10
C THR A 80 2.71 -27.94 54.77
N GLU A 81 3.52 -27.44 53.83
CA GLU A 81 3.14 -26.90 52.52
C GLU A 81 2.22 -25.67 52.60
N ARG A 82 2.04 -25.13 53.82
CA ARG A 82 1.31 -23.89 54.06
C ARG A 82 2.16 -22.68 53.72
N ILE A 83 1.52 -21.67 53.15
CA ILE A 83 2.19 -20.45 52.70
C ILE A 83 2.03 -19.34 53.72
N TYR A 84 3.09 -18.54 53.84
CA TYR A 84 3.21 -17.42 54.75
C TYR A 84 3.75 -16.20 54.00
N HIS A 85 3.08 -15.06 54.17
CA HIS A 85 3.51 -13.76 53.65
C HIS A 85 4.11 -12.93 54.78
N TYR A 86 5.24 -12.29 54.50
CA TYR A 86 5.86 -11.33 55.40
C TYR A 86 5.52 -9.89 54.98
N ASP A 87 4.84 -9.17 55.87
CA ASP A 87 4.65 -7.73 55.73
C ASP A 87 5.77 -6.98 56.45
N ASN A 88 6.62 -6.30 55.68
CA ASN A 88 7.77 -5.55 56.21
C ASN A 88 7.39 -4.20 56.85
N THR A 89 6.16 -3.72 56.67
CA THR A 89 5.67 -2.52 57.37
C THR A 89 5.15 -2.85 58.76
N THR A 90 4.51 -4.02 58.93
CA THR A 90 3.92 -4.43 60.21
C THR A 90 4.76 -5.47 60.96
N GLY A 91 5.72 -6.10 60.28
CA GLY A 91 6.53 -7.19 60.82
C GLY A 91 5.77 -8.52 60.94
N VAL A 92 4.53 -8.58 60.44
CA VAL A 92 3.64 -9.75 60.63
C VAL A 92 3.90 -10.79 59.55
N ILE A 93 4.07 -12.05 59.99
CA ILE A 93 4.03 -13.22 59.12
C ILE A 93 2.62 -13.81 59.21
N SER A 94 1.85 -13.69 58.13
CA SER A 94 0.47 -14.17 58.08
C SER A 94 0.34 -15.36 57.14
N ARG A 95 -0.48 -16.35 57.52
CA ARG A 95 -0.82 -17.47 56.64
C ARG A 95 -1.61 -16.93 55.45
N VAL A 96 -1.13 -17.17 54.25
CA VAL A 96 -1.89 -16.88 53.03
C VAL A 96 -3.03 -17.88 52.95
N SER A 97 -4.25 -17.37 52.98
CA SER A 97 -5.45 -18.18 52.75
C SER A 97 -5.84 -18.05 51.28
N GLU A 98 -6.33 -19.14 50.68
CA GLU A 98 -6.75 -19.16 49.29
C GLU A 98 -7.67 -17.97 48.96
N GLY A 99 -7.38 -17.30 47.84
CA GLY A 99 -8.18 -16.17 47.36
C GLY A 99 -7.92 -14.82 48.05
N VAL A 100 -7.00 -14.74 49.03
CA VAL A 100 -6.56 -13.46 49.61
C VAL A 100 -5.51 -12.81 48.69
N GLY A 101 -5.75 -11.55 48.30
CA GLY A 101 -4.86 -10.80 47.43
C GLY A 101 -3.65 -10.25 48.17
N ILE A 102 -2.45 -10.62 47.72
CA ILE A 102 -1.17 -10.13 48.22
C ILE A 102 -0.75 -8.92 47.38
N GLU A 103 -0.49 -7.79 48.03
CA GLU A 103 0.01 -6.58 47.39
C GLU A 103 1.40 -6.80 46.79
N VAL A 104 1.54 -6.42 45.52
CA VAL A 104 2.84 -6.35 44.86
C VAL A 104 3.18 -4.88 44.68
N ARG A 105 4.35 -4.47 45.15
CA ARG A 105 4.86 -3.09 45.05
C ARG A 105 6.05 -3.04 44.09
N ASN A 106 6.26 -1.89 43.43
CA ASN A 106 7.51 -1.63 42.71
C ASN A 106 8.61 -1.20 43.69
N SER A 107 9.82 -0.95 43.17
CA SER A 107 10.97 -0.45 43.92
C SER A 107 10.77 0.90 44.62
N GLU A 108 9.69 1.62 44.29
CA GLU A 108 9.32 2.91 44.88
C GLU A 108 8.18 2.74 45.92
N GLY A 109 7.79 1.50 46.24
CA GLY A 109 6.72 1.19 47.19
C GLY A 109 5.29 1.37 46.66
N ILE A 110 5.11 1.71 45.38
CA ILE A 110 3.78 1.88 44.75
C ILE A 110 3.17 0.50 44.46
N ILE A 111 1.91 0.29 44.86
CA ILE A 111 1.17 -0.94 44.56
C ILE A 111 1.00 -1.09 43.05
N ILE A 112 1.67 -2.07 42.45
CA ILE A 112 1.57 -2.42 41.03
C ILE A 112 0.53 -3.50 40.75
N GLY A 113 -0.04 -4.11 41.78
CA GLY A 113 -1.08 -5.10 41.61
C GLY A 113 -1.29 -6.00 42.82
N TYR A 114 -2.10 -7.03 42.61
CA TYR A 114 -2.40 -8.07 43.60
C TYR A 114 -2.17 -9.45 42.99
N ARG A 115 -1.56 -10.36 43.75
CA ARG A 115 -1.44 -11.78 43.39
C ARG A 115 -2.26 -12.63 44.34
N TYR A 116 -2.87 -13.68 43.81
CA TYR A 116 -3.73 -14.59 44.54
C TYR A 116 -3.21 -16.00 44.32
N TYR A 117 -3.12 -16.78 45.39
CA TYR A 117 -2.61 -18.15 45.38
C TYR A 117 -3.68 -19.11 45.91
N ASP A 118 -3.62 -20.36 45.50
CA ASP A 118 -4.40 -21.45 46.11
C ASP A 118 -3.73 -21.93 47.42
N ASN A 119 -4.33 -22.94 48.07
CA ASN A 119 -3.79 -23.51 49.31
C ASN A 119 -2.49 -24.32 49.10
N GLU A 120 -2.14 -24.64 47.85
CA GLU A 120 -0.92 -25.38 47.46
C GLU A 120 0.21 -24.42 47.03
N GLY A 121 -0.07 -23.13 46.89
CA GLY A 121 0.88 -22.08 46.52
C GLY A 121 1.05 -21.84 45.06
N ASN A 122 0.16 -22.41 44.24
CA ASN A 122 0.09 -22.07 42.84
C ASN A 122 -0.59 -20.72 42.69
N LEU A 123 -0.04 -19.86 41.82
CA LEU A 123 -0.65 -18.59 41.46
C LEU A 123 -1.95 -18.86 40.69
N ILE A 124 -3.09 -18.38 41.18
CA ILE A 124 -4.41 -18.57 40.53
C ILE A 124 -4.89 -17.30 39.82
N ARG A 125 -4.40 -16.13 40.26
CA ARG A 125 -4.71 -14.84 39.64
C ARG A 125 -3.62 -13.81 39.91
N TRP A 126 -3.35 -12.96 38.93
CA TRP A 126 -2.50 -11.78 39.08
C TRP A 126 -3.20 -10.58 38.42
N CYS A 127 -3.58 -9.60 39.23
CA CYS A 127 -4.13 -8.34 38.77
C CYS A 127 -3.01 -7.30 38.75
N ARG A 128 -2.58 -6.85 37.58
CA ARG A 128 -1.53 -5.84 37.41
C ARG A 128 -2.11 -4.52 36.91
N TYR A 129 -1.77 -3.43 37.58
CA TYR A 129 -2.10 -2.08 37.13
C TYR A 129 -0.99 -1.52 36.23
N VAL A 130 -1.39 -1.10 35.03
CA VAL A 130 -0.53 -0.37 34.10
C VAL A 130 -0.81 1.10 34.27
N ARG A 131 0.23 1.89 34.49
CA ARG A 131 0.13 3.33 34.72
C ARG A 131 0.82 4.14 33.63
N ASP A 132 0.33 5.36 33.41
CA ASP A 132 1.02 6.38 32.61
C ASP A 132 2.17 7.04 33.40
N SER A 133 2.87 7.99 32.77
CA SER A 133 3.95 8.75 33.41
C SER A 133 3.50 9.62 34.59
N ASN A 134 2.19 9.88 34.70
CA ASN A 134 1.59 10.67 35.78
C ASN A 134 1.08 9.79 36.93
N GLY A 135 1.26 8.46 36.83
CA GLY A 135 0.81 7.49 37.84
C GLY A 135 -0.67 7.07 37.72
N ASN A 136 -1.40 7.54 36.71
CA ASN A 136 -2.80 7.16 36.52
C ASN A 136 -2.89 5.75 35.94
N ILE A 137 -3.83 4.94 36.44
CA ILE A 137 -4.10 3.61 35.87
C ILE A 137 -4.72 3.80 34.49
N ILE A 138 -4.08 3.26 33.46
CA ILE A 138 -4.56 3.27 32.08
C ILE A 138 -5.13 1.91 31.65
N TYR A 139 -4.62 0.82 32.21
CA TYR A 139 -5.13 -0.53 31.97
C TYR A 139 -4.98 -1.40 33.21
N ILE A 140 -5.85 -2.40 33.32
CA ILE A 140 -5.71 -3.50 34.27
C ILE A 140 -5.46 -4.76 33.45
N TYR A 141 -4.35 -5.45 33.74
CA TYR A 141 -4.04 -6.76 33.19
C TYR A 141 -4.37 -7.81 34.25
N ASP A 142 -5.45 -8.55 34.01
CA ASP A 142 -6.01 -9.51 34.94
C ASP A 142 -5.71 -10.93 34.41
N TYR A 143 -4.62 -11.50 34.89
CA TYR A 143 -4.19 -12.85 34.57
C TYR A 143 -4.91 -13.83 35.50
N MET A 144 -5.61 -14.82 34.96
CA MET A 144 -6.47 -15.72 35.72
C MET A 144 -6.52 -17.10 35.09
N GLY A 145 -7.03 -18.08 35.84
CA GLY A 145 -7.21 -19.44 35.33
C GLY A 145 -5.89 -20.09 34.96
N TYR A 146 -4.88 -19.90 35.80
CA TYR A 146 -3.61 -20.58 35.65
C TYR A 146 -3.80 -22.08 35.76
N THR A 147 -3.16 -22.82 34.87
CA THR A 147 -3.06 -24.28 34.93
C THR A 147 -1.59 -24.65 35.11
N TYR A 148 -1.33 -25.82 35.68
CA TYR A 148 0.02 -26.31 35.96
C TYR A 148 0.24 -27.69 35.34
N ASP A 149 1.48 -28.02 35.00
CA ASP A 149 1.89 -29.36 34.58
C ASP A 149 2.25 -30.24 35.80
N GLU A 150 2.58 -31.52 35.54
CA GLU A 150 2.95 -32.50 36.59
C GLU A 150 4.19 -32.10 37.41
N ASN A 151 4.99 -31.13 36.93
CA ASN A 151 6.16 -30.60 37.63
C ASN A 151 5.87 -29.24 38.29
N HIS A 152 4.59 -28.89 38.48
CA HIS A 152 4.13 -27.60 39.02
C HIS A 152 4.60 -26.37 38.24
N ARG A 153 4.82 -26.49 36.92
CA ARG A 153 5.11 -25.36 36.03
C ARG A 153 3.85 -24.90 35.32
N VAL A 154 3.72 -23.60 35.08
CA VAL A 154 2.53 -23.04 34.41
C VAL A 154 2.31 -23.66 33.03
N SER A 155 1.20 -24.34 32.81
CA SER A 155 0.82 -24.95 31.53
C SER A 155 -0.10 -24.06 30.67
N GLY A 156 -0.69 -23.02 31.27
CA GLY A 156 -1.60 -22.07 30.62
C GLY A 156 -2.15 -21.02 31.58
N TYR A 157 -2.74 -19.95 31.04
CA TYR A 157 -3.50 -18.92 31.76
C TYR A 157 -4.29 -18.03 30.77
N THR A 158 -5.26 -17.27 31.27
CA THR A 158 -5.97 -16.24 30.50
C THR A 158 -5.61 -14.85 31.00
N LEU A 159 -5.16 -13.97 30.11
CA LEU A 159 -5.03 -12.55 30.36
C LEU A 159 -6.28 -11.82 29.87
N VAL A 160 -6.94 -11.09 30.76
CA VAL A 160 -8.02 -10.15 30.43
C VAL A 160 -7.49 -8.73 30.54
N LYS A 161 -7.53 -7.99 29.43
CA LYS A 161 -7.20 -6.56 29.45
C LYS A 161 -8.47 -5.79 29.74
N ARG A 162 -8.43 -4.90 30.73
CA ARG A 162 -9.56 -4.05 31.12
C ARG A 162 -9.17 -2.59 31.09
N LYS A 163 -10.18 -1.73 30.86
CA LYS A 163 -10.10 -0.30 31.13
C LYS A 163 -10.05 -0.06 32.66
N PRO A 164 -9.68 1.15 33.11
CA PRO A 164 -9.63 1.46 34.55
C PRO A 164 -10.99 1.31 35.26
N ASN A 165 -12.11 1.48 34.55
CA ASN A 165 -13.47 1.27 35.05
C ASN A 165 -13.90 -0.22 35.11
N GLY A 166 -13.01 -1.17 34.77
CA GLY A 166 -13.27 -2.61 34.81
C GLY A 166 -13.83 -3.21 33.51
N GLU A 167 -14.23 -2.39 32.54
CA GLU A 167 -14.75 -2.82 31.23
C GLU A 167 -13.70 -3.63 30.47
N VAL A 168 -14.12 -4.76 29.90
CA VAL A 168 -13.23 -5.67 29.17
C VAL A 168 -12.90 -5.11 27.79
N ILE A 169 -11.63 -5.18 27.41
CA ILE A 169 -11.13 -4.83 26.07
C ILE A 169 -10.92 -6.09 25.22
N GLY A 170 -10.56 -7.21 25.85
CA GLY A 170 -10.41 -8.50 25.19
C GLY A 170 -9.74 -9.55 26.07
N PHE A 171 -9.59 -10.75 25.51
CA PHE A 171 -8.99 -11.90 26.17
C PHE A 171 -7.83 -12.46 25.36
N TRP A 172 -6.79 -12.89 26.07
CA TRP A 172 -5.59 -13.55 25.54
C TRP A 172 -5.40 -14.84 26.31
N GLN A 173 -5.86 -15.95 25.73
CA GLN A 173 -5.79 -17.27 26.35
C GLN A 173 -4.51 -17.96 25.91
N TYR A 174 -3.57 -18.09 26.85
CA TYR A 174 -2.32 -18.79 26.67
C TYR A 174 -2.50 -20.23 27.14
N LYS A 175 -2.17 -21.22 26.29
CA LYS A 175 -2.37 -22.64 26.57
C LYS A 175 -1.23 -23.49 25.98
N ASN A 176 -1.18 -24.77 26.37
CA ASN A 176 -0.27 -25.77 25.81
C ASN A 176 1.21 -25.40 25.95
N PHE A 177 1.62 -24.94 27.13
CA PHE A 177 3.02 -24.55 27.35
C PHE A 177 3.86 -25.81 27.34
N THR A 178 4.95 -25.76 26.60
CA THR A 178 5.95 -26.82 26.55
C THR A 178 7.29 -26.26 26.97
N TYR A 179 8.08 -27.07 27.66
CA TYR A 179 9.34 -26.64 28.27
C TYR A 179 10.49 -27.52 27.79
N LEU A 180 11.65 -26.90 27.58
CA LEU A 180 12.93 -27.59 27.37
C LEU A 180 13.40 -28.22 28.70
N SER A 181 14.36 -29.14 28.62
CA SER A 181 14.95 -29.80 29.81
C SER A 181 15.57 -28.82 30.80
N ASN A 182 16.05 -27.66 30.33
CA ASN A 182 16.58 -26.58 31.16
C ASN A 182 15.50 -25.65 31.76
N GLY A 183 14.22 -26.01 31.65
CA GLY A 183 13.09 -25.26 32.20
C GLY A 183 12.65 -24.04 31.38
N LYS A 184 13.28 -23.72 30.25
CA LYS A 184 12.84 -22.62 29.38
C LYS A 184 11.65 -23.02 28.49
N LEU A 185 10.79 -22.06 28.18
CA LEU A 185 9.61 -22.28 27.33
C LEU A 185 10.01 -22.61 25.88
N SER A 186 9.60 -23.78 25.40
CA SER A 186 9.81 -24.27 24.02
C SER A 186 8.67 -23.88 23.07
N GLY A 187 7.44 -23.74 23.58
CA GLY A 187 6.27 -23.41 22.78
C GLY A 187 5.00 -23.17 23.59
N TYR A 188 3.98 -22.58 22.98
CA TYR A 188 2.64 -22.34 23.52
C TYR A 188 1.67 -21.89 22.42
N SER A 189 0.37 -21.95 22.67
CA SER A 189 -0.66 -21.34 21.83
C SER A 189 -1.27 -20.12 22.52
N LEU A 190 -1.60 -19.08 21.75
CA LEU A 190 -2.31 -17.88 22.18
C LEU A 190 -3.58 -17.71 21.34
N VAL A 191 -4.73 -17.79 21.98
CA VAL A 191 -6.03 -17.46 21.36
C VAL A 191 -6.43 -16.05 21.76
N ARG A 192 -6.68 -15.19 20.77
CA ARG A 192 -7.22 -13.84 20.99
C ARG A 192 -8.72 -13.82 20.80
N ARG A 193 -9.40 -13.14 21.71
CA ARG A 193 -10.84 -12.88 21.66
C ARG A 193 -11.13 -11.39 21.83
N ASP A 194 -12.24 -10.92 21.26
CA ASP A 194 -12.72 -9.56 21.46
C ASP A 194 -13.32 -9.37 22.87
N ALA A 195 -13.89 -8.20 23.14
CA ALA A 195 -14.48 -7.88 24.44
C ALA A 195 -15.68 -8.78 24.81
N ASP A 196 -16.38 -9.33 23.80
CA ASP A 196 -17.54 -10.20 23.96
C ASP A 196 -17.14 -11.68 24.08
N GLY A 197 -15.85 -12.00 23.87
CA GLY A 197 -15.32 -13.35 23.94
C GLY A 197 -15.35 -14.11 22.61
N ASN A 198 -15.71 -13.45 21.50
CA ASN A 198 -15.68 -14.06 20.18
C ASN A 198 -14.25 -14.32 19.75
N PHE A 199 -14.00 -15.47 19.11
CA PHE A 199 -12.69 -15.84 18.60
C PHE A 199 -12.25 -14.90 17.47
N ILE A 200 -11.03 -14.37 17.54
CA ILE A 200 -10.44 -13.53 16.50
C ILE A 200 -9.39 -14.32 15.71
N ILE A 201 -8.40 -14.87 16.41
CA ILE A 201 -7.21 -15.49 15.80
C ILE A 201 -6.49 -16.35 16.83
N GLU A 202 -5.87 -17.43 16.39
CA GLU A 202 -4.95 -18.24 17.19
C GLU A 202 -3.53 -18.10 16.66
N TYR A 203 -2.56 -18.02 17.59
CA TYR A 203 -1.15 -18.06 17.30
C TYR A 203 -0.54 -19.28 17.98
N GLU A 204 0.18 -20.09 17.23
CA GLU A 204 0.91 -21.23 17.76
C GLU A 204 2.41 -20.95 17.67
N TYR A 205 3.07 -20.84 18.82
CA TYR A 205 4.50 -20.62 18.94
C TYR A 205 5.19 -21.95 19.25
N LYS A 206 6.19 -22.32 18.46
CA LYS A 206 6.91 -23.59 18.59
C LYS A 206 8.40 -23.42 18.34
N ASN A 207 9.16 -24.48 18.63
CA ASN A 207 10.59 -24.58 18.32
C ASN A 207 11.41 -23.40 18.86
N ARG A 208 11.08 -22.90 20.05
CA ARG A 208 11.83 -21.81 20.69
C ARG A 208 13.18 -22.32 21.14
N THR A 209 14.24 -21.70 20.65
CA THR A 209 15.62 -21.99 21.07
C THR A 209 16.27 -20.76 21.67
N TYR A 210 17.32 -20.96 22.47
CA TYR A 210 17.96 -19.90 23.25
C TYR A 210 19.48 -19.98 23.12
N TYR A 211 20.13 -18.83 23.20
CA TYR A 211 21.57 -18.73 23.42
C TYR A 211 21.92 -19.03 24.88
N ASP A 212 23.19 -19.32 25.14
CA ASP A 212 23.73 -19.59 26.48
C ASP A 212 23.51 -18.40 27.42
N ASN A 213 23.56 -17.17 26.88
CA ASN A 213 23.29 -15.93 27.61
C ASN A 213 21.81 -15.73 28.00
N GLY A 214 20.94 -16.70 27.73
CA GLY A 214 19.52 -16.61 28.11
C GLY A 214 18.59 -16.12 27.01
N ARG A 215 19.09 -15.41 25.99
CA ARG A 215 18.26 -14.72 25.00
C ARG A 215 17.68 -15.67 23.96
N LEU A 216 16.51 -15.32 23.44
CA LEU A 216 15.81 -16.07 22.40
C LEU A 216 16.66 -16.04 21.11
N LYS A 217 16.91 -17.22 20.54
CA LYS A 217 17.70 -17.40 19.32
C LYS A 217 16.79 -17.54 18.10
N SER A 218 15.77 -18.38 18.19
CA SER A 218 14.78 -18.55 17.12
C SER A 218 13.46 -19.07 17.66
N PHE A 219 12.40 -18.92 16.87
CA PHE A 219 11.11 -19.57 17.09
C PHE A 219 10.28 -19.59 15.81
N GLU A 220 9.31 -20.47 15.74
CA GLU A 220 8.30 -20.51 14.69
C GLU A 220 6.95 -20.05 15.22
N ARG A 221 6.16 -19.40 14.35
CA ARG A 221 4.79 -18.98 14.67
C ARG A 221 3.84 -19.34 13.53
N VAL A 222 2.71 -19.95 13.86
CA VAL A 222 1.61 -20.20 12.92
C VAL A 222 0.41 -19.37 13.32
N ASP A 223 -0.14 -18.58 12.40
CA ASP A 223 -1.35 -17.79 12.61
C ASP A 223 -2.53 -18.54 11.97
N LYS A 224 -3.57 -18.84 12.75
CA LYS A 224 -4.76 -19.59 12.29
C LYS A 224 -6.03 -18.76 12.41
N ASP A 225 -6.93 -18.91 11.44
CA ASP A 225 -8.24 -18.27 11.45
C ASP A 225 -9.23 -18.94 12.42
N VAL A 226 -10.48 -18.47 12.40
CA VAL A 226 -11.55 -18.95 13.28
C VAL A 226 -11.98 -20.40 13.00
N TYR A 227 -11.60 -20.95 11.86
CA TYR A 227 -11.89 -22.32 11.44
C TYR A 227 -10.68 -23.25 11.63
N GLY A 228 -9.55 -22.71 12.13
CA GLY A 228 -8.30 -23.44 12.31
C GLY A 228 -7.45 -23.53 11.04
N ASN A 229 -7.82 -22.86 9.95
CA ASN A 229 -7.01 -22.83 8.73
C ASN A 229 -5.77 -21.98 8.96
N THR A 230 -4.64 -22.43 8.43
CA THR A 230 -3.39 -21.65 8.47
C THR A 230 -3.51 -20.45 7.55
N LEU A 231 -3.32 -19.25 8.10
CA LEU A 231 -3.24 -18.00 7.35
C LEU A 231 -1.79 -17.67 7.01
N ARG A 232 -0.89 -17.88 7.98
CA ARG A 232 0.50 -17.43 7.91
C ARG A 232 1.40 -18.36 8.72
N GLU A 233 2.62 -18.56 8.23
CA GLU A 233 3.69 -19.16 9.02
C GLU A 233 4.88 -18.21 9.08
N TYR A 234 5.57 -18.20 10.21
CA TYR A 234 6.77 -17.45 10.43
C TYR A 234 7.86 -18.33 11.03
N ALA A 235 9.10 -18.07 10.65
CA ALA A 235 10.29 -18.58 11.32
C ALA A 235 11.21 -17.41 11.62
N PHE A 236 11.35 -17.02 12.88
CA PHE A 236 12.13 -15.86 13.31
C PHE A 236 13.50 -16.29 13.82
N ASN A 237 14.51 -15.49 13.52
CA ASN A 237 15.89 -15.63 13.99
C ASN A 237 16.39 -14.32 14.59
N TYR A 238 17.17 -14.43 15.64
CA TYR A 238 17.75 -13.31 16.37
C TYR A 238 19.25 -13.50 16.52
N TYR A 239 19.99 -12.40 16.62
CA TYR A 239 21.36 -12.39 17.12
C TYR A 239 21.38 -12.64 18.64
N ASP A 240 22.53 -13.01 19.19
CA ASP A 240 22.76 -13.14 20.63
C ASP A 240 22.60 -11.80 21.39
N THR A 241 22.60 -10.68 20.68
CA THR A 241 22.22 -9.36 21.17
C THR A 241 20.71 -9.21 21.43
N GLY A 242 19.88 -10.15 20.98
CA GLY A 242 18.42 -10.10 21.04
C GLY A 242 17.77 -9.32 19.89
N LYS A 243 18.56 -8.80 18.94
CA LYS A 243 18.09 -8.10 17.75
C LYS A 243 17.70 -9.11 16.66
N LEU A 244 16.70 -8.77 15.84
CA LEU A 244 16.24 -9.63 14.75
C LEU A 244 17.34 -9.80 13.70
N SER A 245 17.69 -11.03 13.34
CA SER A 245 18.69 -11.33 12.29
C SER A 245 18.05 -11.72 10.97
N GLY A 246 16.82 -12.24 11.02
CA GLY A 246 16.04 -12.58 9.84
C GLY A 246 14.72 -13.25 10.20
N TYR A 247 13.81 -13.35 9.23
CA TYR A 247 12.65 -14.21 9.35
C TYR A 247 12.09 -14.63 7.98
N THR A 248 11.51 -15.81 7.94
CA THR A 248 10.69 -16.25 6.80
C THR A 248 9.23 -16.01 7.14
N TYR A 249 8.46 -15.54 6.16
CA TYR A 249 7.02 -15.34 6.23
C TYR A 249 6.35 -16.05 5.05
N LYS A 250 5.50 -17.04 5.34
CA LYS A 250 4.67 -17.72 4.34
C LYS A 250 3.24 -17.24 4.43
N LYS A 251 2.64 -16.96 3.27
CA LYS A 251 1.25 -16.51 3.15
C LYS A 251 0.41 -17.61 2.50
N TYR A 252 -0.74 -17.88 3.09
CA TYR A 252 -1.73 -18.81 2.56
C TYR A 252 -2.92 -18.04 1.98
N THR A 253 -3.55 -18.57 0.94
CA THR A 253 -4.74 -18.00 0.31
C THR A 253 -5.64 -19.15 -0.06
N ASN A 254 -6.88 -19.14 0.44
CA ASN A 254 -7.83 -20.26 0.31
C ASN A 254 -7.26 -21.60 0.80
N GLY A 255 -6.45 -21.59 1.88
CA GLY A 255 -5.86 -22.78 2.47
C GLY A 255 -4.56 -23.26 1.83
N GLU A 256 -4.17 -22.73 0.67
CA GLU A 256 -2.96 -23.11 -0.04
C GLU A 256 -1.85 -22.08 0.11
N LEU A 257 -0.59 -22.54 0.16
CA LEU A 257 0.58 -21.67 0.19
C LEU A 257 0.64 -20.86 -1.11
N SER A 258 0.62 -19.53 -1.02
CA SER A 258 0.59 -18.65 -2.20
C SER A 258 1.88 -17.87 -2.41
N ARG A 259 2.59 -17.48 -1.33
CA ARG A 259 3.85 -16.72 -1.39
C ARG A 259 4.75 -17.02 -0.20
N ILE A 260 6.06 -16.93 -0.43
CA ILE A 260 7.08 -16.99 0.62
C ILE A 260 7.90 -15.70 0.55
N TYR A 261 8.15 -15.07 1.70
CA TYR A 261 8.96 -13.88 1.84
C TYR A 261 10.09 -14.16 2.84
N GLU A 262 11.33 -13.97 2.41
CA GLU A 262 12.51 -14.15 3.26
C GLU A 262 13.14 -12.82 3.57
N TYR A 263 13.14 -12.45 4.84
CA TYR A 263 13.80 -11.25 5.34
C TYR A 263 15.11 -11.68 5.99
N SER A 264 16.22 -11.11 5.52
CA SER A 264 17.57 -11.53 5.91
C SER A 264 18.51 -10.32 5.96
N GLU A 265 19.76 -10.57 6.34
CA GLU A 265 20.84 -9.56 6.29
C GLU A 265 20.52 -8.29 7.10
N PHE A 266 19.85 -8.44 8.24
CA PHE A 266 19.56 -7.30 9.11
C PHE A 266 20.84 -6.77 9.73
N THR A 267 21.11 -5.48 9.51
CA THR A 267 22.24 -4.77 10.10
C THR A 267 21.76 -3.65 11.04
N TYR A 268 22.60 -3.27 12.01
CA TYR A 268 22.28 -2.26 13.01
C TYR A 268 23.50 -1.36 13.27
N ASN A 269 23.26 -0.11 13.65
CA ASN A 269 24.31 0.78 14.15
C ASN A 269 24.59 0.53 15.64
N ASP A 270 25.57 1.25 16.20
CA ASP A 270 26.00 1.12 17.60
C ASP A 270 24.90 1.47 18.61
N GLN A 271 23.98 2.37 18.24
CA GLN A 271 22.78 2.70 19.01
C GLN A 271 21.68 1.62 18.92
N GLY A 272 21.89 0.58 18.11
CA GLY A 272 20.93 -0.50 17.89
C GLY A 272 19.77 -0.18 16.95
N LYS A 273 19.84 0.91 16.18
CA LYS A 273 18.89 1.22 15.11
C LYS A 273 19.26 0.47 13.83
N ARG A 274 18.26 0.01 13.07
CA ARG A 274 18.46 -0.81 11.87
C ARG A 274 19.12 -0.01 10.74
N THR A 275 20.18 -0.53 10.12
CA THR A 275 20.89 0.15 9.02
C THR A 275 20.64 -0.49 7.64
N GLY A 276 20.07 -1.69 7.61
CA GLY A 276 19.74 -2.39 6.37
C GLY A 276 19.07 -3.73 6.61
N PHE A 277 18.50 -4.29 5.54
CA PHE A 277 17.98 -5.66 5.44
C PHE A 277 17.67 -6.00 3.97
N LYS A 278 17.51 -7.29 3.68
CA LYS A 278 17.08 -7.79 2.37
C LYS A 278 15.76 -8.54 2.49
N ARG A 279 14.88 -8.36 1.50
CA ARG A 279 13.66 -9.16 1.32
C ARG A 279 13.73 -9.91 -0.01
N THR A 280 13.54 -11.22 0.01
CA THR A 280 13.41 -12.05 -1.19
C THR A 280 11.99 -12.56 -1.30
N ASP A 281 11.33 -12.29 -2.42
CA ASP A 281 9.96 -12.69 -2.70
C ASP A 281 10.00 -13.96 -3.56
N LYS A 282 9.33 -15.02 -3.12
CA LYS A 282 9.29 -16.32 -3.79
C LYS A 282 7.85 -16.77 -4.06
N ASP A 283 7.68 -17.60 -5.09
CA ASP A 283 6.43 -18.32 -5.32
C ASP A 283 6.22 -19.45 -4.28
N ALA A 284 5.13 -20.20 -4.42
CA ALA A 284 4.80 -21.30 -3.53
C ALA A 284 5.78 -22.47 -3.61
N GLN A 285 6.48 -22.64 -4.74
CA GLN A 285 7.49 -23.67 -4.99
C GLN A 285 8.87 -23.25 -4.46
N GLY A 286 9.04 -21.98 -4.09
CA GLY A 286 10.30 -21.43 -3.57
C GLY A 286 11.19 -20.80 -4.66
N ASN A 287 10.71 -20.65 -5.89
CA ASN A 287 11.45 -19.94 -6.93
C ASN A 287 11.45 -18.44 -6.63
N ILE A 288 12.58 -17.79 -6.84
CA ILE A 288 12.72 -16.34 -6.63
C ILE A 288 11.95 -15.60 -7.72
N LEU A 289 11.17 -14.61 -7.31
CA LEU A 289 10.41 -13.72 -8.19
C LEU A 289 11.03 -12.32 -8.24
N ALA A 290 11.50 -11.84 -7.08
CA ALA A 290 12.16 -10.55 -6.93
C ALA A 290 12.96 -10.50 -5.62
N SER A 291 13.86 -9.53 -5.51
CA SER A 291 14.46 -9.17 -4.23
C SER A 291 14.53 -7.66 -4.03
N HIS A 292 14.58 -7.25 -2.77
CA HIS A 292 14.54 -5.86 -2.35
C HIS A 292 15.60 -5.65 -1.27
N GLU A 293 16.60 -4.82 -1.56
CA GLU A 293 17.68 -4.51 -0.65
C GLU A 293 17.46 -3.11 -0.07
N TYR A 294 17.40 -3.02 1.25
CA TYR A 294 17.20 -1.78 1.99
C TYR A 294 18.50 -1.43 2.71
N SER A 295 19.00 -0.22 2.49
CA SER A 295 20.31 0.21 3.00
C SER A 295 20.35 1.71 3.26
N ASN A 296 21.49 2.21 3.74
CA ASN A 296 21.76 3.63 3.94
C ASN A 296 20.72 4.33 4.84
N TYR A 297 20.22 3.63 5.86
CA TYR A 297 19.31 4.26 6.81
C TYR A 297 20.05 5.32 7.63
N THR A 298 19.46 6.51 7.68
CA THR A 298 19.84 7.57 8.62
C THR A 298 18.67 7.92 9.51
N TYR A 299 18.96 8.57 10.64
CA TYR A 299 17.98 8.84 11.68
C TYR A 299 18.14 10.25 12.23
N TYR A 300 17.01 10.88 12.55
CA TYR A 300 16.97 12.07 13.37
C TYR A 300 17.26 11.73 14.85
N GLU A 301 17.59 12.74 15.63
CA GLU A 301 17.83 12.60 17.08
C GLU A 301 16.62 12.01 17.81
N ASN A 302 15.41 12.38 17.39
CA ASN A 302 14.15 11.84 17.90
C ASN A 302 13.90 10.35 17.55
N GLY A 303 14.83 9.70 16.85
CA GLY A 303 14.79 8.28 16.50
C GLY A 303 14.01 7.93 15.23
N LYS A 304 13.35 8.91 14.58
CA LYS A 304 12.66 8.67 13.30
C LYS A 304 13.65 8.55 12.15
N VAL A 305 13.29 7.76 11.14
CA VAL A 305 14.10 7.57 9.92
C VAL A 305 14.15 8.89 9.15
N ALA A 306 15.34 9.35 8.80
CA ALA A 306 15.58 10.54 8.00
C ALA A 306 15.71 10.20 6.51
N SER A 307 16.42 9.12 6.17
CA SER A 307 16.52 8.64 4.79
C SER A 307 16.83 7.14 4.74
N TYR A 308 16.58 6.52 3.58
CA TYR A 308 17.09 5.19 3.23
C TYR A 308 17.04 4.95 1.71
N THR A 309 17.74 3.92 1.24
CA THR A 309 17.70 3.46 -0.15
C THR A 309 17.05 2.09 -0.25
N ARG A 310 16.26 1.86 -1.31
CA ARG A 310 15.72 0.56 -1.69
C ARG A 310 16.12 0.22 -3.12
N THR A 311 16.75 -0.93 -3.32
CA THR A 311 17.09 -1.46 -4.65
C THR A 311 16.23 -2.70 -4.93
N ASP A 312 15.43 -2.67 -5.98
CA ASP A 312 14.57 -3.77 -6.41
C ASP A 312 15.24 -4.52 -7.57
N LYS A 313 15.34 -5.84 -7.45
CA LYS A 313 15.93 -6.74 -8.44
C LYS A 313 14.90 -7.77 -8.93
N ASP A 314 15.02 -8.17 -10.18
CA ASP A 314 14.24 -9.27 -10.75
C ASP A 314 14.71 -10.65 -10.24
N ALA A 315 14.09 -11.72 -10.74
CA ALA A 315 14.43 -13.10 -10.40
C ALA A 315 15.89 -13.48 -10.77
N SER A 316 16.45 -12.84 -11.80
CA SER A 316 17.83 -13.06 -12.26
C SER A 316 18.85 -12.21 -11.49
N GLY A 317 18.39 -11.32 -10.61
CA GLY A 317 19.24 -10.43 -9.82
C GLY A 317 19.58 -9.10 -10.51
N ASN A 318 19.00 -8.81 -11.69
CA ASN A 318 19.21 -7.53 -12.37
C ASN A 318 18.44 -6.45 -11.64
N ILE A 319 19.04 -5.27 -11.49
CA ILE A 319 18.36 -4.11 -10.92
C ILE A 319 17.26 -3.67 -11.90
N THR A 320 16.04 -3.52 -11.37
CA THR A 320 14.88 -3.00 -12.12
C THR A 320 14.52 -1.59 -11.67
N ARG A 321 14.69 -1.30 -10.37
CA ARG A 321 14.32 -0.02 -9.77
C ARG A 321 15.23 0.30 -8.59
N GLN A 322 15.49 1.58 -8.38
CA GLN A 322 16.13 2.06 -7.17
C GLN A 322 15.40 3.29 -6.64
N TYR A 323 15.22 3.36 -5.33
CA TYR A 323 14.56 4.45 -4.65
C TYR A 323 15.46 5.00 -3.55
N SER A 324 15.59 6.31 -3.48
CA SER A 324 16.26 6.99 -2.36
C SER A 324 15.24 7.90 -1.70
N TYR A 325 14.78 7.55 -0.51
CA TYR A 325 13.74 8.26 0.23
C TYR A 325 14.33 9.20 1.26
N ASN A 326 13.73 10.38 1.39
CA ASN A 326 14.04 11.36 2.42
C ASN A 326 12.75 11.76 3.14
N TYR A 327 12.86 11.99 4.44
CA TYR A 327 11.76 12.35 5.32
C TYR A 327 12.09 13.64 6.06
N TYR A 328 11.06 14.33 6.56
CA TYR A 328 11.19 15.33 7.60
C TYR A 328 11.32 14.65 8.97
N ASP A 329 11.79 15.39 9.98
CA ASP A 329 11.85 14.95 11.38
C ASP A 329 10.49 14.57 11.97
N THR A 330 9.40 15.07 11.36
CA THR A 330 8.02 14.65 11.65
C THR A 330 7.72 13.21 11.22
N GLY A 331 8.53 12.62 10.33
CA GLY A 331 8.34 11.30 9.71
C GLY A 331 7.56 11.34 8.39
N LYS A 332 7.16 12.53 7.92
CA LYS A 332 6.52 12.72 6.61
C LYS A 332 7.57 12.72 5.50
N LEU A 333 7.20 12.28 4.30
CA LEU A 333 8.11 12.25 3.15
C LEU A 333 8.49 13.67 2.72
N SER A 334 9.78 13.97 2.62
CA SER A 334 10.28 15.28 2.14
C SER A 334 10.66 15.24 0.67
N GLY A 335 11.05 14.07 0.18
CA GLY A 335 11.34 13.82 -1.23
C GLY A 335 11.80 12.40 -1.47
N TYR A 336 11.86 11.99 -2.73
CA TYR A 336 12.52 10.76 -3.13
C TYR A 336 13.00 10.82 -4.57
N THR A 337 14.07 10.09 -4.86
CA THR A 337 14.50 9.82 -6.23
C THR A 337 14.10 8.40 -6.60
N TYR A 338 13.54 8.22 -7.78
CA TYR A 338 13.19 6.93 -8.38
C TYR A 338 13.98 6.76 -9.68
N LYS A 339 14.87 5.76 -9.72
CA LYS A 339 15.60 5.36 -10.91
C LYS A 339 14.99 4.10 -11.49
N LYS A 340 14.68 4.14 -12.79
CA LYS A 340 14.16 3.00 -13.55
C LYS A 340 15.27 2.42 -14.39
N TYR A 341 15.37 1.09 -14.38
CA TYR A 341 16.33 0.34 -15.18
C TYR A 341 15.60 -0.53 -16.20
N THR A 342 16.16 -0.62 -17.40
CA THR A 342 15.69 -1.50 -18.48
C THR A 342 16.88 -2.34 -18.91
N ASP A 343 16.72 -3.67 -18.90
CA ASP A 343 17.79 -4.63 -19.20
C ASP A 343 19.08 -4.42 -18.38
N GLY A 344 18.90 -4.04 -17.09
CA GLY A 344 19.99 -3.79 -16.15
C GLY A 344 20.69 -2.42 -16.31
N GLN A 345 20.34 -1.64 -17.32
CA GLN A 345 20.89 -0.31 -17.57
C GLN A 345 19.94 0.79 -17.09
N LEU A 346 20.50 1.92 -16.62
CA LEU A 346 19.70 3.06 -16.19
C LEU A 346 18.97 3.67 -17.41
N ASP A 347 17.65 3.80 -17.33
CA ASP A 347 16.78 4.29 -18.41
C ASP A 347 16.27 5.71 -18.11
N ARG A 348 15.71 5.91 -16.92
CA ARG A 348 15.08 7.18 -16.50
C ARG A 348 15.31 7.46 -15.03
N ILE A 349 15.40 8.74 -14.68
CA ILE A 349 15.44 9.22 -13.30
C ILE A 349 14.23 10.13 -13.07
N TYR A 350 13.54 9.94 -11.96
CA TYR A 350 12.41 10.75 -11.52
C TYR A 350 12.69 11.29 -10.13
N GLU A 351 12.81 12.61 -10.01
CA GLU A 351 13.07 13.28 -8.74
C GLU A 351 11.77 13.89 -8.24
N TYR A 352 11.34 13.48 -7.05
CA TYR A 352 10.18 14.03 -6.37
C TYR A 352 10.65 14.85 -5.18
N THR A 353 10.41 16.15 -5.20
CA THR A 353 10.93 17.11 -4.23
C THR A 353 9.84 18.06 -3.75
N ASN A 354 10.18 18.96 -2.81
CA ASN A 354 9.33 20.05 -2.36
C ASN A 354 7.95 19.58 -1.85
N PHE A 355 7.89 18.46 -1.14
CA PHE A 355 6.65 17.99 -0.55
C PHE A 355 6.20 18.95 0.55
N THR A 356 5.00 19.50 0.43
CA THR A 356 4.39 20.36 1.45
C THR A 356 3.17 19.71 2.05
N TYR A 357 2.82 20.08 3.27
CA TYR A 357 1.71 19.50 4.02
C TYR A 357 0.92 20.59 4.76
N ASN A 358 -0.38 20.39 4.93
CA ASN A 358 -1.21 21.22 5.80
C ASN A 358 -1.10 20.82 7.28
N ALA A 359 -1.84 21.51 8.15
CA ALA A 359 -1.84 21.28 9.60
C ALA A 359 -2.32 19.87 9.97
N GLU A 360 -3.29 19.30 9.24
CA GLU A 360 -3.78 17.92 9.43
C GLU A 360 -2.82 16.87 8.84
N GLY A 361 -1.73 17.29 8.20
CA GLY A 361 -0.72 16.43 7.61
C GLY A 361 -1.06 15.81 6.27
N LYS A 362 -2.06 16.35 5.57
CA LYS A 362 -2.34 16.04 4.15
C LYS A 362 -1.41 16.83 3.24
N ARG A 363 -1.00 16.24 2.11
CA ARG A 363 -0.04 16.83 1.18
C ARG A 363 -0.66 18.02 0.42
N THR A 364 -0.01 19.17 0.42
CA THR A 364 -0.49 20.38 -0.27
C THR A 364 0.21 20.66 -1.59
N GLY A 365 1.36 20.04 -1.84
CA GLY A 365 2.10 20.15 -3.09
C GLY A 365 3.35 19.25 -3.14
N PHE A 366 3.93 19.15 -4.33
CA PHE A 366 5.24 18.53 -4.61
C PHE A 366 5.69 18.87 -6.04
N THR A 367 6.97 18.67 -6.34
CA THR A 367 7.52 18.79 -7.69
C THR A 367 8.01 17.43 -8.16
N ARG A 368 7.78 17.10 -9.44
CA ARG A 368 8.39 15.95 -10.12
C ARG A 368 9.27 16.45 -11.26
N THR A 369 10.53 16.04 -11.31
CA THR A 369 11.43 16.31 -12.42
C THR A 369 11.80 15.00 -13.09
N ASP A 370 11.51 14.90 -14.38
CA ASP A 370 11.82 13.75 -15.21
C ASP A 370 13.16 14.01 -15.91
N LYS A 371 14.09 13.05 -15.79
CA LYS A 371 15.44 13.13 -16.34
C LYS A 371 15.75 11.89 -17.18
N ASP A 372 16.64 12.06 -18.16
CA ASP A 372 17.23 10.93 -18.88
C ASP A 372 18.24 10.15 -18.00
N ALA A 373 18.88 9.14 -18.58
CA ALA A 373 19.86 8.31 -17.90
C ALA A 373 21.13 9.09 -17.47
N ASP A 374 21.49 10.14 -18.21
CA ASP A 374 22.65 10.99 -17.93
C ASP A 374 22.35 12.06 -16.86
N GLY A 375 21.07 12.24 -16.51
CA GLY A 375 20.61 13.19 -15.50
C GLY A 375 20.15 14.54 -16.06
N ASN A 376 20.08 14.69 -17.38
CA ASN A 376 19.56 15.90 -18.02
C ASN A 376 18.05 15.98 -17.82
N THR A 377 17.56 17.17 -17.50
CA THR A 377 16.13 17.42 -17.31
C THR A 377 15.39 17.36 -18.64
N LEU A 378 14.30 16.59 -18.68
CA LEU A 378 13.41 16.48 -19.84
C LEU A 378 12.14 17.30 -19.64
N ALA A 379 11.59 17.27 -18.42
CA ALA A 379 10.39 18.00 -18.05
C ALA A 379 10.30 18.15 -16.52
N THR A 380 9.60 19.19 -16.08
CA THR A 380 9.26 19.38 -14.66
C THR A 380 7.76 19.57 -14.48
N TYR A 381 7.20 18.99 -13.43
CA TYR A 381 5.78 19.00 -13.11
C TYR A 381 5.60 19.49 -11.68
N GLU A 382 4.98 20.66 -11.53
CA GLU A 382 4.71 21.26 -10.22
C GLU A 382 3.26 21.03 -9.85
N TYR A 383 3.04 20.35 -8.74
CA TYR A 383 1.71 20.09 -8.20
C TYR A 383 1.51 20.94 -6.95
N SER A 384 0.44 21.74 -6.93
CA SER A 384 0.18 22.71 -5.87
C SER A 384 -1.31 22.86 -5.58
N ASN A 385 -1.63 23.63 -4.53
CA ASN A 385 -3.00 24.00 -4.17
C ASN A 385 -3.93 22.80 -3.95
N TYR A 386 -3.41 21.70 -3.38
CA TYR A 386 -4.28 20.58 -3.02
C TYR A 386 -5.29 20.99 -1.94
N VAL A 387 -6.56 20.81 -2.25
CA VAL A 387 -7.68 20.91 -1.31
C VAL A 387 -8.29 19.52 -1.16
N TYR A 388 -8.91 19.26 -0.01
CA TYR A 388 -9.49 17.96 0.31
C TYR A 388 -10.94 18.08 0.77
N HIS A 389 -11.75 17.11 0.37
CA HIS A 389 -13.08 16.90 0.92
C HIS A 389 -12.99 16.40 2.37
N SER A 390 -14.10 16.50 3.10
CA SER A 390 -14.21 16.01 4.49
C SER A 390 -13.90 14.51 4.61
N ASN A 391 -14.25 13.72 3.59
CA ASN A 391 -13.94 12.30 3.50
C ASN A 391 -12.45 11.97 3.19
N GLY A 392 -11.60 12.98 3.08
CA GLY A 392 -10.16 12.82 2.85
C GLY A 392 -9.72 12.69 1.38
N LYS A 393 -10.66 12.60 0.43
CA LYS A 393 -10.31 12.61 -1.01
C LYS A 393 -9.92 14.01 -1.48
N VAL A 394 -9.12 14.08 -2.54
CA VAL A 394 -8.71 15.34 -3.17
C VAL A 394 -9.93 16.02 -3.78
N ALA A 395 -10.14 17.29 -3.45
CA ALA A 395 -11.18 18.15 -4.00
C ALA A 395 -10.68 18.92 -5.21
N SER A 396 -9.45 19.44 -5.16
CA SER A 396 -8.84 20.16 -6.28
C SER A 396 -7.31 20.19 -6.16
N TYR A 397 -6.64 20.49 -7.27
CA TYR A 397 -5.22 20.86 -7.30
C TYR A 397 -4.86 21.51 -8.65
N THR A 398 -3.70 22.16 -8.71
CA THR A 398 -3.11 22.69 -9.94
C THR A 398 -1.86 21.89 -10.31
N ARG A 399 -1.67 21.63 -11.61
CA ARG A 399 -0.43 21.08 -12.18
C ARG A 399 0.14 22.02 -13.23
N THR A 400 1.41 22.40 -13.11
CA THR A 400 2.14 23.18 -14.11
C THR A 400 3.24 22.32 -14.73
N ASP A 401 3.23 22.18 -16.05
CA ASP A 401 4.19 21.38 -16.81
C ASP A 401 5.20 22.32 -17.48
N LYS A 402 6.48 22.08 -17.25
CA LYS A 402 7.60 22.83 -17.80
C LYS A 402 8.46 21.94 -18.70
N ASP A 403 9.00 22.52 -19.76
CA ASP A 403 9.99 21.84 -20.61
C ASP A 403 11.37 21.76 -19.93
N ALA A 404 12.36 21.20 -20.63
CA ALA A 404 13.74 21.07 -20.17
C ALA A 404 14.40 22.43 -19.83
N SER A 405 13.97 23.51 -20.47
CA SER A 405 14.48 24.88 -20.24
C SER A 405 13.75 25.60 -19.10
N GLY A 406 12.70 24.99 -18.55
CA GLY A 406 11.90 25.56 -17.47
C GLY A 406 10.72 26.42 -17.93
N ASN A 407 10.47 26.53 -19.24
CA ASN A 407 9.33 27.28 -19.76
C ASN A 407 8.04 26.50 -19.51
N ILE A 408 6.99 27.21 -19.10
CA ILE A 408 5.68 26.61 -18.96
C ILE A 408 5.19 26.19 -20.34
N THR A 409 4.78 24.93 -20.48
CA THR A 409 4.15 24.41 -21.70
C THR A 409 2.66 24.18 -21.50
N ARG A 410 2.26 23.79 -20.30
CA ARG A 410 0.87 23.47 -19.95
C ARG A 410 0.58 23.80 -18.50
N GLN A 411 -0.66 24.18 -18.22
CA GLN A 411 -1.17 24.30 -16.86
C GLN A 411 -2.56 23.69 -16.76
N TYR A 412 -2.80 22.94 -15.70
CA TYR A 412 -4.05 22.26 -15.44
C TYR A 412 -4.58 22.65 -14.07
N SER A 413 -5.87 22.94 -13.98
CA SER A 413 -6.58 23.11 -12.71
C SER A 413 -7.69 22.07 -12.65
N TYR A 414 -7.58 21.12 -11.73
CA TYR A 414 -8.52 20.01 -11.60
C TYR A 414 -9.45 20.21 -10.42
N ASN A 415 -10.73 19.89 -10.59
CA ASN A 415 -11.72 19.83 -9.53
C ASN A 415 -12.43 18.47 -9.55
N TYR A 416 -12.80 17.99 -8.37
CA TYR A 416 -13.37 16.67 -8.16
C TYR A 416 -14.60 16.75 -7.26
N TYR A 417 -15.59 15.90 -7.54
CA TYR A 417 -16.63 15.58 -6.59
C TYR A 417 -16.06 14.84 -5.37
N ASP A 418 -16.79 14.83 -4.26
CA ASP A 418 -16.46 14.06 -3.06
C ASP A 418 -16.35 12.55 -3.31
N THR A 419 -16.97 12.05 -4.38
CA THR A 419 -16.79 10.68 -4.86
C THR A 419 -15.38 10.40 -5.42
N GLY A 420 -14.59 11.43 -5.72
CA GLY A 420 -13.26 11.35 -6.34
C GLY A 420 -13.29 11.39 -7.87
N LYS A 421 -14.47 11.55 -8.48
CA LYS A 421 -14.65 11.72 -9.92
C LYS A 421 -14.41 13.18 -10.33
N ILE A 422 -13.88 13.43 -11.52
CA ILE A 422 -13.62 14.79 -12.00
C ILE A 422 -14.94 15.55 -12.20
N SER A 423 -15.02 16.77 -11.68
CA SER A 423 -16.21 17.62 -11.84
C SER A 423 -16.01 18.64 -12.97
N ASN A 424 -14.81 19.18 -13.06
CA ASN A 424 -14.35 20.04 -14.14
C ASN A 424 -12.83 20.12 -14.15
N TYR A 425 -12.25 20.58 -15.26
CA TYR A 425 -10.87 21.06 -15.27
C TYR A 425 -10.64 22.12 -16.33
N THR A 426 -9.66 22.97 -16.08
CA THR A 426 -9.14 23.92 -17.07
C THR A 426 -7.77 23.47 -17.51
N TYR A 427 -7.52 23.50 -18.83
CA TYR A 427 -6.25 23.23 -19.47
C TYR A 427 -5.80 24.48 -20.22
N LYS A 428 -4.67 25.06 -19.84
CA LYS A 428 -4.01 26.16 -20.53
C LYS A 428 -2.81 25.64 -21.30
N ARG A 429 -2.71 25.99 -22.58
CA ARG A 429 -1.58 25.66 -23.44
C ARG A 429 -0.71 26.90 -23.65
N TYR A 430 0.59 26.71 -23.50
CA TYR A 430 1.59 27.73 -23.73
C TYR A 430 2.45 27.34 -24.94
N VAL A 431 2.88 28.34 -25.71
CA VAL A 431 3.81 28.19 -26.84
C VAL A 431 4.90 29.22 -26.62
N ASP A 432 6.15 28.77 -26.57
CA ASP A 432 7.33 29.61 -26.28
C ASP A 432 7.19 30.43 -24.98
N GLY A 433 6.57 29.84 -23.96
CA GLY A 433 6.34 30.47 -22.65
C GLY A 433 5.07 31.33 -22.55
N GLU A 434 4.44 31.66 -23.69
CA GLU A 434 3.27 32.53 -23.73
C GLU A 434 1.95 31.76 -23.82
N LEU A 435 0.91 32.24 -23.13
CA LEU A 435 -0.40 31.61 -23.13
C LEU A 435 -1.01 31.70 -24.54
N SER A 436 -1.31 30.54 -25.13
CA SER A 436 -1.84 30.43 -26.50
C SER A 436 -3.33 30.12 -26.53
N ARG A 437 -3.78 29.16 -25.72
CA ARG A 437 -5.16 28.68 -25.70
C ARG A 437 -5.59 28.24 -24.30
N ILE A 438 -6.87 28.40 -24.01
CA ILE A 438 -7.50 27.89 -22.80
C ILE A 438 -8.62 26.92 -23.22
N TYR A 439 -8.69 25.78 -22.55
CA TYR A 439 -9.72 24.77 -22.73
C TYR A 439 -10.37 24.49 -21.38
N GLU A 440 -11.67 24.71 -21.27
CA GLU A 440 -12.43 24.44 -20.06
C GLU A 440 -13.32 23.23 -20.28
N TYR A 441 -13.28 22.27 -19.36
CA TYR A 441 -14.10 21.08 -19.39
C TYR A 441 -14.98 21.06 -18.15
N SER A 442 -16.29 21.06 -18.31
CA SER A 442 -17.25 21.19 -17.22
C SER A 442 -18.50 20.33 -17.44
N GLY A 443 -19.41 20.31 -16.47
CA GLY A 443 -20.69 19.60 -16.61
C GLY A 443 -20.57 18.08 -16.67
N TYR A 444 -19.53 17.50 -16.06
CA TYR A 444 -19.33 16.06 -16.04
C TYR A 444 -20.46 15.35 -15.29
N THR A 445 -21.15 14.44 -15.97
CA THR A 445 -22.11 13.51 -15.35
C THR A 445 -21.64 12.07 -15.50
N TYR A 446 -22.15 11.17 -14.65
CA TYR A 446 -21.73 9.78 -14.62
C TYR A 446 -22.91 8.83 -14.45
N ASN A 447 -22.82 7.66 -15.08
CA ASN A 447 -23.71 6.54 -14.76
C ASN A 447 -23.30 5.84 -13.45
N GLU A 448 -24.08 4.83 -13.04
CA GLU A 448 -23.85 4.05 -11.83
C GLU A 448 -22.51 3.30 -11.83
N GLN A 449 -22.05 2.85 -13.00
CA GLN A 449 -20.72 2.22 -13.18
C GLN A 449 -19.57 3.24 -13.19
N GLY A 450 -19.86 4.54 -13.05
CA GLY A 450 -18.88 5.61 -13.01
C GLY A 450 -18.27 6.02 -14.34
N LYS A 451 -18.92 5.70 -15.47
CA LYS A 451 -18.55 6.18 -16.81
C LYS A 451 -19.19 7.53 -17.10
N VAL A 452 -18.49 8.39 -17.86
CA VAL A 452 -18.94 9.75 -18.17
C VAL A 452 -20.11 9.72 -19.16
N THR A 453 -21.26 10.25 -18.76
CA THR A 453 -22.47 10.32 -19.60
C THR A 453 -22.58 11.63 -20.38
N SER A 454 -22.07 12.73 -19.83
CA SER A 454 -21.97 14.02 -20.53
C SER A 454 -20.82 14.89 -20.00
N PHE A 455 -20.38 15.86 -20.80
CA PHE A 455 -19.52 16.98 -20.41
C PHE A 455 -19.50 18.03 -21.53
N THR A 456 -19.09 19.26 -21.21
CA THR A 456 -18.90 20.34 -22.17
C THR A 456 -17.43 20.74 -22.22
N ARG A 457 -16.90 20.98 -23.43
CA ARG A 457 -15.59 21.59 -23.66
C ARG A 457 -15.78 22.98 -24.27
N THR A 458 -15.17 24.00 -23.68
CA THR A 458 -15.17 25.37 -24.20
C THR A 458 -13.74 25.78 -24.57
N ASP A 459 -13.55 26.19 -25.82
CA ASP A 459 -12.28 26.68 -26.33
C ASP A 459 -12.25 28.20 -26.24
N LYS A 460 -11.19 28.74 -25.66
CA LYS A 460 -10.97 30.19 -25.53
C LYS A 460 -9.61 30.58 -26.10
N ASP A 461 -9.50 31.83 -26.54
CA ASP A 461 -8.21 32.45 -26.84
C ASP A 461 -7.40 32.73 -25.56
N ALA A 462 -6.23 33.34 -25.71
CA ALA A 462 -5.35 33.68 -24.59
C ALA A 462 -5.94 34.75 -23.67
N GLN A 463 -6.82 35.62 -24.18
CA GLN A 463 -7.50 36.68 -23.44
C GLN A 463 -8.73 36.14 -22.67
N GLY A 464 -9.16 34.91 -22.95
CA GLY A 464 -10.29 34.27 -22.30
C GLY A 464 -11.61 34.42 -23.06
N ASN A 465 -11.60 34.95 -24.28
CA ASN A 465 -12.80 35.04 -25.10
C ASN A 465 -13.17 33.65 -25.64
N VAL A 466 -14.46 33.32 -25.59
CA VAL A 466 -14.97 32.05 -26.13
C VAL A 466 -14.87 32.07 -27.65
N LEU A 467 -14.27 31.01 -28.20
CA LEU A 467 -14.19 30.79 -29.64
C LEU A 467 -15.25 29.81 -30.10
N ARG A 468 -15.39 28.68 -29.39
CA ARG A 468 -16.39 27.63 -29.64
C ARG A 468 -16.65 26.83 -28.36
N SER A 469 -17.79 26.15 -28.31
CA SER A 469 -18.02 25.09 -27.32
C SER A 469 -18.54 23.81 -27.97
N TYR A 470 -18.29 22.69 -27.29
CA TYR A 470 -18.62 21.34 -27.72
C TYR A 470 -19.27 20.62 -26.55
N GLU A 471 -20.56 20.35 -26.67
CA GLU A 471 -21.33 19.61 -25.67
C GLU A 471 -21.36 18.14 -26.07
N TYR A 472 -20.87 17.25 -25.22
CA TYR A 472 -20.94 15.81 -25.39
C TYR A 472 -22.03 15.25 -24.48
N SER A 473 -23.02 14.57 -25.04
CA SER A 473 -24.17 14.03 -24.31
C SER A 473 -24.53 12.61 -24.77
N ASP A 474 -25.53 12.03 -24.10
CA ASP A 474 -26.18 10.77 -24.50
C ASP A 474 -25.21 9.60 -24.71
N ARG A 475 -24.16 9.57 -23.87
CA ARG A 475 -23.15 8.52 -23.93
C ARG A 475 -23.67 7.27 -23.22
N THR A 476 -23.82 6.19 -23.98
CA THR A 476 -24.27 4.90 -23.46
C THR A 476 -23.18 3.85 -23.59
N TYR A 477 -23.25 2.83 -22.74
CA TYR A 477 -22.22 1.80 -22.64
C TYR A 477 -22.84 0.41 -22.54
N ASP A 478 -22.13 -0.60 -23.05
CA ASP A 478 -22.48 -2.00 -22.80
C ASP A 478 -22.01 -2.47 -21.41
N SER A 479 -22.29 -3.74 -21.09
CA SER A 479 -21.90 -4.36 -19.81
C SER A 479 -20.38 -4.46 -19.60
N GLN A 480 -19.59 -4.40 -20.67
CA GLN A 480 -18.12 -4.36 -20.61
C GLN A 480 -17.58 -2.91 -20.54
N GLY A 481 -18.47 -1.92 -20.53
CA GLY A 481 -18.12 -0.50 -20.45
C GLY A 481 -17.63 0.11 -21.76
N ARG A 482 -17.93 -0.50 -22.91
CA ARG A 482 -17.61 0.00 -24.26
C ARG A 482 -18.71 0.93 -24.75
N LEU A 483 -18.35 2.00 -25.48
CA LEU A 483 -19.28 3.03 -25.92
C LEU A 483 -20.25 2.49 -26.99
N LEU A 484 -21.55 2.73 -26.85
CA LEU A 484 -22.56 2.29 -27.81
C LEU A 484 -23.16 3.45 -28.60
N SER A 485 -23.27 4.62 -27.97
CA SER A 485 -23.71 5.86 -28.61
C SER A 485 -23.06 7.07 -27.97
N GLN A 486 -23.02 8.18 -28.70
CA GLN A 486 -22.75 9.52 -28.15
C GLN A 486 -23.29 10.60 -29.08
N LYS A 487 -23.55 11.78 -28.53
CA LYS A 487 -23.89 12.99 -29.28
C LYS A 487 -22.86 14.10 -29.00
N ARG A 488 -22.54 14.90 -30.02
CA ARG A 488 -21.78 16.15 -29.89
C ARG A 488 -22.53 17.30 -30.54
N THR A 489 -22.74 18.39 -29.81
CA THR A 489 -23.29 19.64 -30.33
C THR A 489 -22.19 20.70 -30.36
N ASP A 490 -21.92 21.26 -31.54
CA ASP A 490 -20.94 22.33 -31.73
C ASP A 490 -21.67 23.68 -31.68
N ARG A 491 -21.17 24.60 -30.85
CA ARG A 491 -21.70 25.96 -30.72
C ARG A 491 -20.64 27.00 -31.02
N ASP A 492 -21.08 28.15 -31.51
CA ASP A 492 -20.20 29.30 -31.74
C ASP A 492 -19.82 30.03 -30.43
N SER A 493 -19.26 31.23 -30.56
CA SER A 493 -18.86 32.07 -29.44
C SER A 493 -20.02 32.70 -28.68
N GLN A 494 -21.21 32.83 -29.29
CA GLN A 494 -22.42 33.36 -28.65
C GLN A 494 -23.28 32.27 -27.99
N GLY A 495 -22.98 31.01 -28.29
CA GLY A 495 -23.68 29.84 -27.75
C GLY A 495 -24.71 29.23 -28.71
N ASP A 496 -24.83 29.78 -29.91
CA ASP A 496 -25.74 29.31 -30.94
C ASP A 496 -25.25 27.99 -31.52
N VAL A 497 -26.19 27.07 -31.76
CA VAL A 497 -25.87 25.76 -32.34
C VAL A 497 -25.46 25.94 -33.79
N LEU A 498 -24.29 25.43 -34.15
CA LEU A 498 -23.81 25.42 -35.54
C LEU A 498 -24.19 24.14 -36.27
N ARG A 499 -24.16 23.02 -35.54
CA ARG A 499 -24.35 21.64 -36.04
C ARG A 499 -24.31 20.66 -34.88
N SER A 500 -24.82 19.46 -35.11
CA SER A 500 -24.60 18.34 -34.18
C SER A 500 -24.26 17.05 -34.89
N TYR A 501 -23.70 16.12 -34.13
CA TYR A 501 -23.23 14.83 -34.59
C TYR A 501 -23.70 13.76 -33.63
N GLU A 502 -24.21 12.66 -34.15
CA GLU A 502 -24.52 11.47 -33.37
C GLU A 502 -23.70 10.31 -33.90
N TRP A 503 -23.07 9.57 -33.00
CA TRP A 503 -22.39 8.33 -33.31
C TRP A 503 -23.10 7.18 -32.65
N THR A 504 -23.46 6.17 -33.42
CA THR A 504 -24.23 5.00 -32.98
C THR A 504 -23.68 3.72 -33.61
N ASN A 505 -24.24 2.57 -33.26
CA ASN A 505 -23.92 1.27 -33.87
C ASN A 505 -22.44 0.90 -33.81
N TYR A 506 -21.77 1.24 -32.71
CA TYR A 506 -20.38 0.87 -32.51
C TYR A 506 -20.23 -0.66 -32.47
N THR A 507 -19.31 -1.19 -33.27
CA THR A 507 -18.89 -2.60 -33.24
C THR A 507 -17.45 -2.71 -32.78
N TYR A 508 -17.10 -3.85 -32.21
CA TYR A 508 -15.78 -4.06 -31.58
C TYR A 508 -15.19 -5.43 -31.93
N ASP A 509 -13.86 -5.49 -32.05
CA ASP A 509 -13.13 -6.75 -32.12
C ASP A 509 -12.90 -7.40 -30.75
N SER A 510 -12.25 -8.57 -30.73
CA SER A 510 -11.93 -9.30 -29.50
C SER A 510 -10.93 -8.59 -28.60
N GLN A 511 -10.20 -7.59 -29.10
CA GLN A 511 -9.33 -6.69 -28.33
C GLN A 511 -10.05 -5.41 -27.87
N ASN A 512 -11.38 -5.34 -28.00
CA ASN A 512 -12.22 -4.19 -27.64
C ASN A 512 -11.91 -2.91 -28.42
N ARG A 513 -11.43 -3.02 -29.65
CA ARG A 513 -11.19 -1.88 -30.55
C ARG A 513 -12.36 -1.71 -31.51
N VAL A 514 -12.71 -0.45 -31.82
CA VAL A 514 -13.85 -0.14 -32.72
C VAL A 514 -13.60 -0.67 -34.13
N THR A 515 -14.51 -1.47 -34.67
CA THR A 515 -14.47 -2.02 -36.03
C THR A 515 -15.46 -1.37 -36.99
N GLY A 516 -16.40 -0.59 -36.45
CA GLY A 516 -17.38 0.16 -37.22
C GLY A 516 -18.27 1.03 -36.34
N TYR A 517 -18.94 2.01 -36.95
CA TYR A 517 -19.92 2.91 -36.33
C TYR A 517 -20.70 3.67 -37.42
N THR A 518 -21.86 4.20 -37.07
CA THR A 518 -22.62 5.16 -37.89
C THR A 518 -22.41 6.57 -37.33
N GLN A 519 -22.14 7.54 -38.20
CA GLN A 519 -22.11 8.97 -37.88
C GLN A 519 -23.26 9.69 -38.58
N ILE A 520 -24.07 10.43 -37.84
CA ILE A 520 -25.19 11.22 -38.34
C ILE A 520 -24.86 12.69 -38.14
N ASN A 521 -24.80 13.45 -39.22
CA ASN A 521 -24.56 14.89 -39.18
C ASN A 521 -25.89 15.64 -39.28
N LYS A 522 -26.10 16.58 -38.37
CA LYS A 522 -27.28 17.44 -38.32
C LYS A 522 -26.89 18.91 -38.43
N ASP A 523 -27.76 19.72 -39.03
CA ASP A 523 -27.62 21.18 -39.06
C ASP A 523 -27.94 21.82 -37.69
N ALA A 524 -28.06 23.15 -37.66
CA ALA A 524 -28.33 23.92 -36.46
C ALA A 524 -29.73 23.67 -35.90
N GLU A 525 -30.71 23.46 -36.79
CA GLU A 525 -32.11 23.18 -36.48
C GLU A 525 -32.35 21.71 -36.06
N GLY A 526 -31.34 20.85 -36.27
CA GLY A 526 -31.37 19.44 -35.90
C GLY A 526 -31.83 18.50 -37.02
N ASN A 527 -31.98 18.98 -38.25
CA ASN A 527 -32.32 18.14 -39.40
C ASN A 527 -31.10 17.33 -39.84
N ILE A 528 -31.31 16.06 -40.18
CA ILE A 528 -30.24 15.21 -40.71
C ILE A 528 -29.82 15.72 -42.09
N GLN A 529 -28.52 15.95 -42.25
CA GLN A 529 -27.92 16.38 -43.53
C GLN A 529 -27.29 15.20 -44.26
N ARG A 530 -26.54 14.36 -43.54
CA ARG A 530 -25.83 13.20 -44.07
C ARG A 530 -25.66 12.13 -43.00
N MET A 531 -25.60 10.87 -43.40
CA MET A 531 -25.15 9.78 -42.55
C MET A 531 -23.96 9.06 -43.19
N TYR A 532 -23.05 8.56 -42.36
CA TYR A 532 -21.85 7.84 -42.78
C TYR A 532 -21.72 6.56 -41.98
N ASP A 533 -21.75 5.41 -42.64
CA ASP A 533 -21.44 4.14 -42.01
C ASP A 533 -19.98 3.78 -42.25
N TYR A 534 -19.23 3.61 -41.16
CA TYR A 534 -17.88 3.08 -41.18
C TYR A 534 -17.92 1.62 -40.76
N SER A 535 -17.34 0.73 -41.56
CA SER A 535 -17.30 -0.70 -41.26
C SER A 535 -15.98 -1.32 -41.70
N ASN A 536 -15.75 -2.57 -41.29
CA ASN A 536 -14.56 -3.36 -41.64
C ASN A 536 -13.24 -2.64 -41.34
N ILE A 537 -13.20 -1.86 -40.25
CA ILE A 537 -11.99 -1.15 -39.86
C ILE A 537 -10.95 -2.16 -39.38
N THR A 538 -9.83 -2.26 -40.09
CA THR A 538 -8.68 -3.08 -39.71
C THR A 538 -7.50 -2.20 -39.31
N ARG A 539 -6.57 -2.77 -38.54
CA ARG A 539 -5.41 -2.05 -38.02
C ARG A 539 -4.13 -2.86 -38.08
N ASP A 540 -3.01 -2.15 -38.17
CA ASP A 540 -1.68 -2.74 -38.04
C ASP A 540 -1.31 -3.01 -36.56
N SER A 541 -0.09 -3.52 -36.34
CA SER A 541 0.47 -3.78 -35.01
C SER A 541 0.63 -2.53 -34.14
N ASN A 542 0.68 -1.34 -34.75
CA ASN A 542 0.76 -0.05 -34.07
C ASN A 542 -0.63 0.59 -33.86
N ASN A 543 -1.71 -0.18 -34.08
CA ASN A 543 -3.09 0.23 -33.91
C ASN A 543 -3.54 1.38 -34.85
N ARG A 544 -2.91 1.49 -36.03
CA ARG A 544 -3.24 2.47 -37.08
C ARG A 544 -4.14 1.83 -38.13
N TRP A 545 -5.08 2.59 -38.72
CA TRP A 545 -6.05 2.04 -39.67
C TRP A 545 -5.37 1.63 -40.99
N VAL A 546 -5.64 0.42 -41.46
CA VAL A 546 -5.05 -0.11 -42.72
C VAL A 546 -6.11 -0.25 -43.82
N SER A 547 -7.31 -0.66 -43.45
CA SER A 547 -8.47 -0.69 -44.34
C SER A 547 -9.76 -0.37 -43.61
N TRP A 548 -10.75 0.14 -44.35
CA TRP A 548 -12.13 0.36 -43.88
C TRP A 548 -13.06 0.64 -45.07
N MET A 549 -14.35 0.47 -44.85
CA MET A 549 -15.40 0.89 -45.76
C MET A 549 -16.12 2.12 -45.19
N ARG A 550 -16.43 3.09 -46.05
CA ARG A 550 -17.29 4.24 -45.73
C ARG A 550 -18.47 4.28 -46.70
N THR A 551 -19.69 4.21 -46.19
CA THR A 551 -20.92 4.33 -46.99
C THR A 551 -21.60 5.65 -46.68
N ASP A 552 -21.77 6.49 -47.69
CA ASP A 552 -22.40 7.81 -47.57
C ASP A 552 -23.89 7.69 -47.88
N LYS A 553 -24.74 8.21 -47.00
CA LYS A 553 -26.19 8.19 -47.11
C LYS A 553 -26.80 9.59 -47.08
N ASP A 554 -27.95 9.74 -47.72
CA ASP A 554 -28.77 10.95 -47.61
C ASP A 554 -29.47 11.05 -46.24
N ALA A 555 -30.31 12.08 -46.09
CA ALA A 555 -31.06 12.34 -44.85
C ALA A 555 -32.13 11.28 -44.55
N GLN A 556 -32.61 10.57 -45.58
CA GLN A 556 -33.60 9.50 -45.47
C GLN A 556 -32.94 8.13 -45.24
N GLY A 557 -31.61 8.05 -45.29
CA GLY A 557 -30.84 6.84 -45.09
C GLY A 557 -30.56 6.04 -46.38
N ASN A 558 -30.89 6.57 -47.55
CA ASN A 558 -30.59 5.92 -48.83
C ASN A 558 -29.09 6.02 -49.12
N VAL A 559 -28.50 4.91 -49.59
CA VAL A 559 -27.10 4.89 -50.00
C VAL A 559 -26.91 5.74 -51.25
N LEU A 560 -25.96 6.66 -51.20
CA LEU A 560 -25.56 7.49 -52.33
C LEU A 560 -24.35 6.91 -53.06
N ARG A 561 -23.39 6.40 -52.28
CA ARG A 561 -22.09 5.88 -52.73
C ARG A 561 -21.38 5.21 -51.57
N SER A 562 -20.38 4.39 -51.87
CA SER A 562 -19.47 3.89 -50.85
C SER A 562 -18.01 3.95 -51.31
N TYR A 563 -17.11 3.89 -50.35
CA TYR A 563 -15.67 3.97 -50.55
C TYR A 563 -15.01 2.85 -49.77
N GLU A 564 -14.22 2.05 -50.45
CA GLU A 564 -13.38 1.04 -49.83
C GLU A 564 -11.95 1.54 -49.82
N TYR A 565 -11.39 1.69 -48.62
CA TYR A 565 -10.01 2.08 -48.43
C TYR A 565 -9.21 0.84 -48.05
N SER A 566 -8.10 0.59 -48.74
CA SER A 566 -7.21 -0.53 -48.49
C SER A 566 -5.75 -0.13 -48.61
N ASP A 567 -4.88 -1.04 -48.17
CA ASP A 567 -3.43 -0.95 -48.39
C ASP A 567 -2.81 0.35 -47.87
N ARG A 568 -3.35 0.91 -46.78
CA ARG A 568 -2.79 2.12 -46.20
C ARG A 568 -1.44 1.81 -45.54
N THR A 569 -0.41 2.53 -45.98
CA THR A 569 0.96 2.40 -45.47
C THR A 569 1.41 3.63 -44.71
N TYR A 570 2.42 3.44 -43.86
CA TYR A 570 2.95 4.48 -42.99
C TYR A 570 4.48 4.46 -42.97
N ASP A 571 5.11 5.63 -42.79
CA ASP A 571 6.54 5.71 -42.52
C ASP A 571 6.88 5.42 -41.04
N SER A 572 8.16 5.51 -40.69
CA SER A 572 8.66 5.29 -39.32
C SER A 572 8.18 6.33 -38.31
N GLN A 573 7.74 7.51 -38.77
CA GLN A 573 7.13 8.56 -37.94
C GLN A 573 5.60 8.40 -37.84
N GLY A 574 5.03 7.39 -38.50
CA GLY A 574 3.60 7.12 -38.51
C GLY A 574 2.77 8.00 -39.44
N ARG A 575 3.40 8.66 -40.42
CA ARG A 575 2.73 9.47 -41.44
C ARG A 575 2.34 8.60 -42.62
N VAL A 576 1.23 8.91 -43.29
CA VAL A 576 0.70 8.10 -44.40
C VAL A 576 1.63 8.19 -45.62
N THR A 577 1.98 7.06 -46.21
CA THR A 577 2.83 7.03 -47.41
C THR A 577 2.09 6.60 -48.67
N GLY A 578 0.94 5.94 -48.51
CA GLY A 578 0.06 5.59 -49.60
C GLY A 578 -1.20 4.88 -49.11
N TYR A 579 -2.16 4.72 -50.02
CA TYR A 579 -3.36 3.88 -49.85
C TYR A 579 -4.10 3.74 -51.19
N LYS A 580 -5.02 2.77 -51.25
CA LYS A 580 -5.96 2.59 -52.34
C LYS A 580 -7.37 2.99 -51.89
N ARG A 581 -8.14 3.63 -52.77
CA ARG A 581 -9.56 3.94 -52.58
C ARG A 581 -10.38 3.48 -53.78
N THR A 582 -11.36 2.61 -53.57
CA THR A 582 -12.30 2.16 -54.59
C THR A 582 -13.65 2.82 -54.35
N ASP A 583 -14.13 3.60 -55.32
CA ASP A 583 -15.40 4.32 -55.27
C ASP A 583 -16.50 3.46 -55.88
N LYS A 584 -17.62 3.29 -55.17
CA LYS A 584 -18.77 2.49 -55.61
C LYS A 584 -20.03 3.34 -55.66
N ASP A 585 -20.91 3.06 -56.62
CA ASP A 585 -22.22 3.70 -56.74
C ASP A 585 -23.20 3.25 -55.63
N SER A 586 -24.46 3.68 -55.72
CA SER A 586 -25.49 3.33 -54.73
C SER A 586 -25.92 1.85 -54.78
N GLN A 587 -25.69 1.16 -55.89
CA GLN A 587 -25.94 -0.28 -56.06
C GLN A 587 -24.73 -1.13 -55.63
N GLY A 588 -23.59 -0.50 -55.34
CA GLY A 588 -22.36 -1.16 -54.93
C GLY A 588 -21.41 -1.53 -56.07
N ASN A 589 -21.68 -1.08 -57.30
CA ASN A 589 -20.77 -1.31 -58.43
C ASN A 589 -19.59 -0.36 -58.36
N THR A 590 -18.39 -0.87 -58.65
CA THR A 590 -17.19 -0.03 -58.75
C THR A 590 -17.33 0.97 -59.89
N THR A 591 -17.06 2.24 -59.62
CA THR A 591 -17.08 3.34 -60.59
C THR A 591 -15.67 3.83 -60.94
N ALA A 592 -14.75 3.79 -59.97
CA ALA A 592 -13.35 4.12 -60.16
C ALA A 592 -12.49 3.58 -59.01
N THR A 593 -11.21 3.41 -59.27
CA THR A 593 -10.21 3.11 -58.25
C THR A 593 -9.10 4.16 -58.27
N TYR A 594 -8.66 4.62 -57.11
CA TYR A 594 -7.63 5.62 -56.93
C TYR A 594 -6.48 5.06 -56.10
N HIS A 595 -5.26 5.23 -56.60
CA HIS A 595 -4.03 4.87 -55.87
C HIS A 595 -3.33 6.15 -55.46
N PHE A 596 -3.17 6.35 -54.16
CA PHE A 596 -2.50 7.48 -53.55
C PHE A 596 -1.09 7.03 -53.14
N SER A 597 -0.06 7.71 -53.65
CA SER A 597 1.34 7.36 -53.42
C SER A 597 2.22 8.61 -53.33
N ASP A 598 3.51 8.40 -53.08
CA ASP A 598 4.57 9.40 -53.19
C ASP A 598 4.36 10.62 -52.26
N TYR A 599 3.85 10.35 -51.06
CA TYR A 599 3.63 11.37 -50.04
C TYR A 599 4.97 11.92 -49.52
N THR A 600 5.14 13.23 -49.61
CA THR A 600 6.24 13.95 -48.95
C THR A 600 5.70 14.90 -47.90
N TYR A 601 6.54 15.25 -46.92
CA TYR A 601 6.15 16.10 -45.80
C TYR A 601 7.15 17.21 -45.58
N ASP A 602 6.67 18.38 -45.16
CA ASP A 602 7.53 19.49 -44.73
C ASP A 602 8.10 19.26 -43.31
N SER A 603 8.94 20.19 -42.85
CA SER A 603 9.55 20.16 -41.52
C SER A 603 8.53 20.24 -40.37
N ASN A 604 7.30 20.68 -40.65
CA ASN A 604 6.19 20.77 -39.71
C ASN A 604 5.25 19.54 -39.79
N ASN A 605 5.67 18.47 -40.49
CA ASN A 605 4.89 17.25 -40.73
C ASN A 605 3.57 17.47 -41.49
N ARG A 606 3.50 18.51 -42.33
CA ARG A 606 2.36 18.78 -43.22
C ARG A 606 2.63 18.18 -44.60
N LEU A 607 1.59 17.71 -45.27
CA LEU A 607 1.69 17.10 -46.60
C LEU A 607 2.21 18.14 -47.60
N LYS A 608 3.30 17.83 -48.28
CA LYS A 608 3.87 18.71 -49.30
C LYS A 608 3.42 18.24 -50.68
N ASP A 609 3.80 17.03 -51.08
CA ASP A 609 3.54 16.48 -52.40
C ASP A 609 2.87 15.11 -52.31
N ASN A 610 2.10 14.73 -53.33
CA ASN A 610 1.65 13.35 -53.53
C ASN A 610 1.16 13.09 -54.96
N THR A 611 1.13 11.82 -55.36
CA THR A 611 0.58 11.36 -56.63
C THR A 611 -0.74 10.62 -56.42
N VAL A 612 -1.69 10.78 -57.35
CA VAL A 612 -3.00 10.11 -57.36
C VAL A 612 -3.27 9.53 -58.75
N LYS A 613 -3.19 8.20 -58.88
CA LYS A 613 -3.51 7.49 -60.14
C LYS A 613 -4.97 7.04 -60.14
N LYS A 614 -5.70 7.27 -61.24
CA LYS A 614 -7.09 6.85 -61.43
C LYS A 614 -7.17 5.68 -62.40
N TYR A 615 -7.98 4.70 -62.04
CA TYR A 615 -8.41 3.57 -62.85
C TYR A 615 -9.93 3.57 -63.00
N ASP A 616 -10.43 3.10 -64.13
CA ASP A 616 -11.86 2.97 -64.42
C ASP A 616 -12.51 1.79 -63.65
N SER A 617 -13.78 1.50 -63.95
CA SER A 617 -14.51 0.42 -63.29
C SER A 617 -14.06 -0.99 -63.70
N GLN A 618 -13.39 -1.13 -64.85
CA GLN A 618 -12.79 -2.38 -65.34
C GLN A 618 -11.34 -2.56 -64.86
N GLY A 619 -10.74 -1.54 -64.26
CA GLY A 619 -9.38 -1.56 -63.74
C GLY A 619 -8.34 -1.05 -64.74
N ASN A 620 -8.74 -0.46 -65.87
CA ASN A 620 -7.81 0.17 -66.80
C ASN A 620 -7.36 1.51 -66.26
N PHE A 621 -6.09 1.84 -66.49
CA PHE A 621 -5.54 3.14 -66.12
C PHE A 621 -6.19 4.26 -66.95
N VAL A 622 -6.45 5.42 -66.34
CA VAL A 622 -7.08 6.58 -67.01
C VAL A 622 -6.14 7.80 -67.04
N TYR A 623 -5.70 8.26 -65.87
CA TYR A 623 -4.76 9.38 -65.72
C TYR A 623 -4.15 9.36 -64.31
N TRP A 624 -3.13 10.19 -64.07
CA TRP A 624 -2.74 10.54 -62.71
C TRP A 624 -2.57 12.04 -62.50
N TYR A 625 -2.72 12.47 -61.25
CA TYR A 625 -2.41 13.82 -60.80
C TYR A 625 -1.18 13.80 -59.90
N ASP A 626 -0.22 14.67 -60.16
CA ASP A 626 0.84 15.04 -59.23
C ASP A 626 0.43 16.35 -58.56
N TYR A 627 0.21 16.32 -57.24
CA TYR A 627 -0.03 17.51 -56.44
C TYR A 627 1.26 17.94 -55.78
N LEU A 628 1.69 19.17 -56.04
CA LEU A 628 3.01 19.67 -55.71
C LEU A 628 2.91 20.99 -54.94
N ASN A 629 3.97 21.31 -54.19
CA ASN A 629 4.20 22.64 -53.63
C ASN A 629 3.04 23.17 -52.77
N ARG A 630 2.46 22.32 -51.92
CA ARG A 630 1.42 22.78 -50.98
C ARG A 630 1.97 23.84 -50.03
N GLU A 631 1.28 24.97 -49.96
CA GLU A 631 1.57 26.02 -48.97
C GLU A 631 0.44 26.12 -47.95
N TYR A 632 0.82 26.52 -46.73
CA TYR A 632 -0.09 26.60 -45.60
C TYR A 632 0.05 27.97 -44.92
N ASP A 633 -1.06 28.53 -44.45
CA ASP A 633 -1.03 29.73 -43.63
C ASP A 633 -0.41 29.46 -42.24
N SER A 634 -0.28 30.52 -41.44
CA SER A 634 0.25 30.44 -40.07
C SER A 634 -0.61 29.58 -39.13
N ASN A 635 -1.86 29.31 -39.48
CA ASN A 635 -2.76 28.42 -38.74
C ASN A 635 -2.71 26.97 -39.25
N GLY A 636 -1.88 26.67 -40.25
CA GLY A 636 -1.75 25.35 -40.85
C GLY A 636 -2.87 24.99 -41.83
N LYS A 637 -3.66 25.95 -42.32
CA LYS A 637 -4.66 25.74 -43.36
C LYS A 637 -3.99 25.79 -44.73
N LEU A 638 -4.30 24.82 -45.60
CA LEU A 638 -3.81 24.78 -46.98
C LEU A 638 -4.34 26.01 -47.74
N ILE A 639 -3.44 26.79 -48.33
CA ILE A 639 -3.76 28.01 -49.07
C ILE A 639 -3.44 27.93 -50.55
N SER A 640 -2.50 27.08 -50.97
CA SER A 640 -2.17 26.92 -52.38
C SER A 640 -1.56 25.56 -52.68
N TYR A 641 -1.62 25.12 -53.95
CA TYR A 641 -0.86 24.01 -54.50
C TYR A 641 -0.86 24.02 -56.03
N ASP A 642 0.16 23.41 -56.62
CA ASP A 642 0.21 23.11 -58.04
C ASP A 642 -0.33 21.70 -58.30
N TRP A 643 -0.96 21.49 -59.45
CA TRP A 643 -1.36 20.16 -59.90
C TRP A 643 -1.01 19.95 -61.37
N VAL A 644 -0.54 18.74 -61.68
CA VAL A 644 -0.22 18.31 -63.04
C VAL A 644 -0.95 17.01 -63.34
N LYS A 645 -1.77 16.99 -64.38
CA LYS A 645 -2.49 15.82 -64.85
C LYS A 645 -1.72 15.16 -65.99
N ARG A 646 -1.55 13.84 -65.94
CA ARG A 646 -0.80 13.07 -66.93
C ARG A 646 -1.58 11.87 -67.47
N ASP A 647 -1.30 11.51 -68.71
CA ASP A 647 -1.78 10.28 -69.35
C ASP A 647 -0.94 9.05 -68.96
N GLU A 648 -1.22 7.89 -69.56
CA GLU A 648 -0.53 6.62 -69.26
C GLU A 648 0.95 6.61 -69.62
N ASN A 649 1.35 7.44 -70.59
CA ASN A 649 2.72 7.57 -71.07
C ASN A 649 3.51 8.64 -70.30
N GLY A 650 2.86 9.35 -69.36
CA GLY A 650 3.46 10.42 -68.57
C GLY A 650 3.44 11.79 -69.25
N ASN A 651 2.75 11.93 -70.39
CA ASN A 651 2.58 13.22 -71.04
C ASN A 651 1.65 14.10 -70.20
N ILE A 652 1.97 15.38 -70.09
CA ILE A 652 1.12 16.36 -69.41
C ILE A 652 -0.09 16.62 -70.32
N ILE A 653 -1.27 16.34 -69.79
CA ILE A 653 -2.55 16.59 -70.49
C ILE A 653 -3.28 17.81 -69.93
N ASP A 654 -2.97 18.22 -68.71
CA ASP A 654 -3.51 19.42 -68.08
C ASP A 654 -2.63 19.82 -66.88
N SER A 655 -2.66 21.08 -66.47
CA SER A 655 -1.96 21.54 -65.26
C SER A 655 -2.56 22.85 -64.78
N GLY A 656 -2.46 23.12 -63.48
CA GLY A 656 -2.90 24.38 -62.93
C GLY A 656 -2.38 24.67 -61.54
N HIS A 657 -2.71 25.86 -61.08
CA HIS A 657 -2.45 26.31 -59.71
C HIS A 657 -3.79 26.52 -59.02
N TRP A 658 -3.94 25.98 -57.83
CA TRP A 658 -5.05 26.30 -56.96
C TRP A 658 -4.56 27.20 -55.83
N SER A 659 -5.30 28.27 -55.55
CA SER A 659 -5.08 29.14 -54.39
C SER A 659 -6.41 29.51 -53.77
N SER A 660 -6.50 29.50 -52.44
CA SER A 660 -7.63 30.10 -51.73
C SER A 660 -7.40 31.61 -51.61
N SER A 661 -8.26 32.39 -52.26
CA SER A 661 -8.40 33.84 -52.03
C SER A 661 -8.90 34.16 -50.63
#